data_AF-H6QPF9-F1
#
_entry.id   AF-H6QPF9-F1
#
_cell.length_a   1.000
_cell.length_b   1.000
_cell.length_c   1.000
_cell.angle_alpha   90.00
_cell.angle_beta   90.00
_cell.angle_gamma   90.00
#
_symmetry.space_group_name_H-M   'P 1'
#
loop_
_entity.id
_entity.type
_entity.pdbx_description
1 polymer ?
#
loop_
_entity_poly.entity_id
_entity_poly.type
_entity_poly.pdbx_seq_one_letter_code
_entity_poly.pdbx_strand_id
1 'polypeptide(L)'
;MSYADPFSDPHYQHDYYDGAVNPREHEPVTSYGEEDSVDEEFLEKDYHQVGITGQEYPPEPVSATSFGFPAPQLPADTSVGGREATARLYRTQTSAEAWSKRQKVNRTRAKTIKVKLSKGNFVHEYPVPTPVKHANLMGGHIGKDNEFTHMRYTAVTCDPDDFTREAGWSLRPQKYGRDIELLVAITYYNEDKVLVARTLHGVMLNLKEICKAHWSEFKKMAEKGAPETGTGAAWKKIAVVLVFDGIEPADKATLDLLATLGVYQDGVMKKEVDGKETQAHVFEYTTMLSVTPKLELISPQENDADNLVPVQMTFVLKQKNAKKINSHRWLFNAICPHLEPEVCILLDAGTKPGPRSLYYLWEAFFHNPNLGGACGEIHAMLSGGKKLLNPLVAAQNFEYKMSNILDKPLESSFGYVSVLPGAFSAYRTRAIRGRPLQQYFHGDHSLAAKLGDKGVQGMGIFKKNMFLAEDRILCFELVAKAKDKWVLGYVKPAKGETDVPESAAELIGQRRRWLNGSFAAGVYALAHFPRMYKTWHNPIRLLFLHVQAIYTTVGLIMSWFSLANWYVTFAAIIDLVHQFWRDPYAAGGFQDNRNTTDPFKSPGGTSAEKIAWVTMECWSGTVLDNTAHFNNPDSVPDKYDWLGQLNYALKLVYLALVSLQIILALGNRPKGEKKAYLISLCIFASFAIYLLTMTLFLTVKAFCPIHVQLDEAEASGTSQASVFMSTSYGTIGFYILHTHAFI
;
A
#
# COMPACT_ATOMS: atom_id res chain seq x y z
N MET A 1 15.45 22.38 -23.13
CA MET A 1 13.99 22.53 -23.30
C MET A 1 13.32 22.17 -21.98
N SER A 2 12.85 23.16 -21.22
CA SER A 2 12.08 22.95 -20.00
C SER A 2 10.67 22.52 -20.42
N TYR A 3 10.25 21.31 -20.04
CA TYR A 3 8.83 21.01 -19.97
C TYR A 3 8.24 21.93 -18.90
N ALA A 4 7.29 22.79 -19.27
CA ALA A 4 6.49 23.52 -18.30
C ALA A 4 5.73 22.49 -17.44
N ASP A 5 5.74 22.67 -16.11
CA ASP A 5 4.91 21.87 -15.19
C ASP A 5 3.43 22.18 -15.54
N PRO A 6 2.68 21.25 -16.14
CA PRO A 6 1.28 21.52 -16.49
C PRO A 6 0.38 21.62 -15.24
N PHE A 7 0.96 21.54 -14.04
CA PHE A 7 0.31 21.67 -12.74
C PHE A 7 0.84 22.85 -11.91
N SER A 8 1.70 23.71 -12.47
CA SER A 8 1.98 25.02 -11.87
C SER A 8 0.90 26.02 -12.31
N ASP A 9 -0.27 25.96 -11.69
CA ASP A 9 -1.29 26.99 -11.84
C ASP A 9 -1.12 28.04 -10.72
N PRO A 10 -0.66 29.28 -11.02
CA PRO A 10 -0.49 30.32 -10.02
C PRO A 10 -1.80 30.70 -9.32
N HIS A 11 -2.94 30.49 -9.99
CA HIS A 11 -4.25 30.85 -9.44
C HIS A 11 -4.74 29.91 -8.34
N TYR A 12 -4.16 28.70 -8.21
CA TYR A 12 -4.51 27.78 -7.12
C TYR A 12 -3.67 27.97 -5.85
N GLN A 13 -2.58 28.75 -5.95
CA GLN A 13 -1.66 28.98 -4.83
C GLN A 13 -2.13 30.06 -3.86
N HIS A 14 -3.05 30.94 -4.26
CA HIS A 14 -3.35 32.16 -3.52
C HIS A 14 -4.55 32.11 -2.55
N ASP A 15 -5.49 31.17 -2.71
CA ASP A 15 -6.77 31.27 -1.97
C ASP A 15 -6.94 30.32 -0.77
N TYR A 16 -5.99 29.43 -0.48
CA TYR A 16 -6.27 28.33 0.46
C TYR A 16 -5.56 28.33 1.81
N TYR A 17 -4.52 29.14 2.09
CA TYR A 17 -3.82 29.07 3.39
C TYR A 17 -3.11 30.33 3.93
N ASP A 18 -3.26 31.53 3.35
CA ASP A 18 -2.67 32.75 3.94
C ASP A 18 -3.63 33.42 4.94
N GLY A 19 -3.70 32.83 6.14
CA GLY A 19 -4.30 33.43 7.33
C GLY A 19 -3.23 33.89 8.33
N ALA A 20 -2.21 34.61 7.87
CA ALA A 20 -1.23 35.25 8.75
C ALA A 20 -1.59 36.74 8.92
N VAL A 21 -2.21 37.06 10.05
CA VAL A 21 -2.49 38.44 10.49
C VAL A 21 -1.18 39.18 10.71
N ASN A 22 -0.98 40.30 10.00
CA ASN A 22 -0.09 41.36 10.45
C ASN A 22 -0.78 42.73 10.20
N PRO A 23 -0.99 43.57 11.23
CA PRO A 23 -1.83 44.75 11.12
C PRO A 23 -0.99 45.95 10.66
N ARG A 24 -1.36 46.58 9.54
CA ARG A 24 -1.21 48.04 9.33
C ARG A 24 -1.88 48.52 8.04
N GLU A 25 -2.70 49.55 8.24
CA GLU A 25 -3.11 50.61 7.32
C GLU A 25 -4.08 50.28 6.17
N HIS A 26 -5.33 50.67 6.40
CA HIS A 26 -6.36 50.99 5.42
C HIS A 26 -6.00 52.26 4.64
N GLU A 27 -6.14 52.22 3.31
CA GLU A 27 -6.77 53.30 2.53
C GLU A 27 -7.48 52.70 1.29
N PRO A 28 -8.67 53.21 0.88
CA PRO A 28 -9.41 52.73 -0.27
C PRO A 28 -9.15 53.59 -1.51
N VAL A 29 -9.03 52.97 -2.69
CA VAL A 29 -9.13 53.68 -3.98
C VAL A 29 -10.12 52.98 -4.89
N THR A 30 -11.16 53.74 -5.23
CA THR A 30 -12.19 53.52 -6.24
C THR A 30 -11.66 53.70 -7.66
N SER A 31 -12.10 52.89 -8.64
CA SER A 31 -12.46 53.43 -9.97
C SER A 31 -13.43 52.52 -10.75
N TYR A 32 -14.21 53.20 -11.59
CA TYR A 32 -15.36 52.79 -12.39
C TYR A 32 -15.02 52.16 -13.76
N GLY A 33 -16.05 51.56 -14.38
CA GLY A 33 -16.28 51.44 -15.83
C GLY A 33 -15.75 50.16 -16.49
N GLU A 34 -16.41 49.52 -17.45
CA GLU A 34 -17.57 49.85 -18.27
C GLU A 34 -18.04 48.55 -18.97
N GLU A 35 -19.31 48.50 -19.34
CA GLU A 35 -19.96 47.44 -20.13
C GLU A 35 -19.40 47.38 -21.56
N ASP A 36 -19.42 46.20 -22.19
CA ASP A 36 -19.83 46.10 -23.59
C ASP A 36 -20.27 44.69 -23.96
N SER A 37 -21.49 44.63 -24.48
CA SER A 37 -22.23 43.49 -25.03
C SER A 37 -21.97 43.36 -26.53
N VAL A 38 -21.72 42.15 -27.04
CA VAL A 38 -22.04 41.81 -28.44
C VAL A 38 -22.45 40.34 -28.54
N ASP A 39 -23.71 40.12 -28.92
CA ASP A 39 -24.24 38.87 -29.44
C ASP A 39 -23.82 38.71 -30.91
N GLU A 40 -23.33 37.54 -31.31
CA GLU A 40 -23.40 37.08 -32.71
C GLU A 40 -23.73 35.58 -32.76
N GLU A 41 -24.89 35.29 -33.34
CA GLU A 41 -25.39 33.98 -33.74
C GLU A 41 -25.12 33.83 -35.25
N PHE A 42 -24.69 32.63 -35.70
CA PHE A 42 -25.16 31.88 -36.90
C PHE A 42 -24.12 31.00 -37.61
N LEU A 43 -24.63 29.82 -38.00
CA LEU A 43 -24.35 28.98 -39.19
C LEU A 43 -23.33 27.85 -39.12
N GLU A 44 -23.88 26.69 -38.79
CA GLU A 44 -23.59 25.35 -39.31
C GLU A 44 -23.29 25.34 -40.83
N LYS A 45 -22.26 24.58 -41.24
CA LYS A 45 -22.15 23.99 -42.57
C LYS A 45 -21.62 22.56 -42.48
N ASP A 46 -22.48 21.66 -42.94
CA ASP A 46 -22.27 20.23 -43.18
C ASP A 46 -21.03 19.92 -44.05
N TYR A 47 -20.33 18.84 -43.69
CA TYR A 47 -19.72 17.93 -44.68
C TYR A 47 -19.94 16.48 -44.24
N HIS A 48 -20.67 15.73 -45.06
CA HIS A 48 -20.98 14.31 -44.88
C HIS A 48 -19.79 13.39 -45.20
N GLN A 49 -19.57 12.47 -44.26
CA GLN A 49 -19.19 11.04 -44.34
C GLN A 49 -18.75 10.39 -45.68
N VAL A 50 -17.64 9.65 -45.61
CA VAL A 50 -17.52 8.28 -46.16
C VAL A 50 -16.93 7.38 -45.07
N GLY A 51 -17.70 6.38 -44.62
CA GLY A 51 -17.38 5.52 -43.49
C GLY A 51 -16.64 4.22 -43.85
N ILE A 52 -16.30 3.44 -42.81
CA ILE A 52 -16.63 2.02 -42.66
C ILE A 52 -16.31 1.55 -41.21
N THR A 53 -17.39 1.31 -40.48
CA THR A 53 -17.69 0.24 -39.49
C THR A 53 -16.96 0.11 -38.15
N GLY A 54 -17.73 0.33 -37.08
CA GLY A 54 -17.52 -0.16 -35.71
C GLY A 54 -18.38 0.57 -34.69
N GLN A 55 -19.72 0.45 -34.76
CA GLN A 55 -20.67 1.20 -33.93
C GLN A 55 -20.55 0.88 -32.42
N GLU A 56 -20.13 1.88 -31.65
CA GLU A 56 -20.54 2.12 -30.25
C GLU A 56 -21.96 2.70 -30.22
N TYR A 57 -22.80 2.23 -29.30
CA TYR A 57 -24.07 2.88 -28.96
C TYR A 57 -23.95 3.56 -27.58
N PRO A 58 -24.44 4.80 -27.41
CA PRO A 58 -24.52 5.49 -26.13
C PRO A 58 -25.71 4.98 -25.28
N PRO A 59 -25.67 5.09 -23.93
CA PRO A 59 -26.76 4.63 -23.10
C PRO A 59 -27.84 5.71 -22.96
N GLU A 60 -29.04 5.44 -23.47
CA GLU A 60 -30.28 6.09 -23.03
C GLU A 60 -31.15 5.12 -22.20
N PRO A 61 -32.06 5.66 -21.36
CA PRO A 61 -32.50 5.02 -20.12
C PRO A 61 -33.63 4.02 -20.37
N VAL A 62 -33.44 2.76 -19.97
CA VAL A 62 -34.49 1.74 -20.14
C VAL A 62 -35.19 1.43 -18.82
N SER A 63 -36.49 1.64 -18.85
CA SER A 63 -37.49 1.37 -17.82
C SER A 63 -37.51 -0.09 -17.36
N ALA A 64 -37.81 -0.29 -16.09
CA ALA A 64 -38.01 -1.59 -15.48
C ALA A 64 -39.28 -2.29 -16.00
N THR A 65 -39.13 -3.27 -16.89
CA THR A 65 -39.95 -4.50 -16.96
C THR A 65 -39.43 -5.43 -18.06
N SER A 66 -39.46 -6.74 -17.77
CA SER A 66 -39.32 -7.87 -18.70
C SER A 66 -37.92 -8.26 -19.16
N PHE A 67 -37.33 -9.28 -18.51
CA PHE A 67 -36.65 -10.37 -19.22
C PHE A 67 -36.80 -11.67 -18.41
N GLY A 68 -37.58 -12.60 -18.95
CA GLY A 68 -37.80 -13.93 -18.42
C GLY A 68 -36.76 -14.94 -18.90
N PHE A 69 -36.39 -15.87 -18.02
CA PHE A 69 -35.75 -17.14 -18.38
C PHE A 69 -36.82 -18.24 -18.35
N PRO A 70 -36.76 -19.26 -19.23
CA PRO A 70 -37.77 -20.32 -19.27
C PRO A 70 -37.62 -21.24 -18.05
N ALA A 71 -38.72 -21.45 -17.33
CA ALA A 71 -38.80 -22.37 -16.20
C ALA A 71 -38.89 -23.83 -16.69
N PRO A 72 -38.24 -24.80 -16.03
CA PRO A 72 -38.48 -26.23 -16.27
C PRO A 72 -39.88 -26.61 -15.79
N GLN A 73 -40.65 -27.34 -16.62
CA GLN A 73 -41.94 -27.90 -16.24
C GLN A 73 -41.75 -29.08 -15.29
N LEU A 74 -42.37 -29.02 -14.11
CA LEU A 74 -42.49 -30.14 -13.18
C LEU A 74 -43.94 -30.70 -13.26
N PRO A 75 -44.13 -32.03 -13.19
CA PRO A 75 -45.46 -32.63 -13.26
C PRO A 75 -46.24 -32.46 -11.94
N ALA A 76 -47.56 -32.55 -12.07
CA ALA A 76 -48.53 -32.23 -11.04
C ALA A 76 -48.50 -33.14 -9.80
N ASP A 77 -48.62 -32.45 -8.68
CA ASP A 77 -48.97 -32.81 -7.29
C ASP A 77 -49.30 -34.27 -6.94
N THR A 78 -48.69 -34.76 -5.84
CA THR A 78 -49.44 -35.31 -4.71
C THR A 78 -48.54 -35.48 -3.47
N SER A 79 -48.91 -34.71 -2.42
CA SER A 79 -48.98 -35.16 -1.03
C SER A 79 -47.82 -34.88 -0.04
N VAL A 80 -48.24 -34.28 1.07
CA VAL A 80 -47.75 -34.33 2.46
C VAL A 80 -46.43 -33.63 2.83
N GLY A 81 -46.58 -32.44 3.43
CA GLY A 81 -46.13 -32.16 4.80
C GLY A 81 -44.63 -32.18 5.09
N GLY A 82 -44.07 -30.97 5.32
CA GLY A 82 -42.88 -30.81 6.15
C GLY A 82 -41.59 -30.52 5.39
N ARG A 83 -41.48 -29.32 4.77
CA ARG A 83 -40.17 -28.78 4.35
C ARG A 83 -40.11 -27.28 4.04
N GLU A 84 -41.03 -26.46 4.56
CA GLU A 84 -41.02 -25.00 4.31
C GLU A 84 -40.22 -24.17 5.34
N ALA A 85 -39.71 -24.76 6.43
CA ALA A 85 -38.96 -24.01 7.44
C ALA A 85 -37.47 -23.77 7.09
N THR A 86 -36.88 -24.53 6.17
CA THR A 86 -35.43 -24.49 5.90
C THR A 86 -35.03 -23.79 4.59
N ALA A 87 -35.97 -23.50 3.69
CA ALA A 87 -35.68 -22.87 2.39
C ALA A 87 -35.71 -21.32 2.40
N ARG A 88 -36.13 -20.68 3.51
CA ARG A 88 -36.13 -19.20 3.65
C ARG A 88 -34.79 -18.59 4.08
N LEU A 89 -33.76 -19.39 4.34
CA LEU A 89 -32.48 -18.93 4.88
C LEU A 89 -31.43 -18.50 3.84
N TYR A 90 -31.70 -18.61 2.54
CA TYR A 90 -30.72 -18.26 1.48
C TYR A 90 -31.29 -17.35 0.39
N ARG A 91 -32.10 -16.35 0.74
CA ARG A 91 -32.32 -15.19 -0.13
C ARG A 91 -31.45 -14.04 0.39
N THR A 92 -30.29 -13.84 -0.25
CA THR A 92 -29.39 -12.70 -0.08
C THR A 92 -30.21 -11.41 -0.24
N GLN A 93 -30.59 -10.78 0.87
CA GLN A 93 -31.04 -9.40 0.86
C GLN A 93 -29.82 -8.55 0.49
N THR A 94 -29.95 -7.67 -0.50
CA THR A 94 -28.90 -6.69 -0.80
C THR A 94 -28.61 -5.87 0.47
N SER A 95 -27.34 -5.50 0.68
CA SER A 95 -26.92 -4.75 1.88
C SER A 95 -27.79 -3.50 2.07
N ALA A 96 -28.11 -2.80 0.98
CA ALA A 96 -28.98 -1.62 0.94
C ALA A 96 -30.43 -1.84 1.43
N GLU A 97 -31.09 -2.93 1.02
CA GLU A 97 -32.47 -3.23 1.47
C GLU A 97 -32.52 -3.56 2.96
N ALA A 98 -31.56 -4.33 3.44
CA ALA A 98 -31.44 -4.65 4.85
C ALA A 98 -31.05 -3.41 5.69
N TRP A 99 -30.27 -2.49 5.11
CA TRP A 99 -29.90 -1.22 5.74
C TRP A 99 -31.10 -0.27 5.85
N SER A 100 -31.87 -0.14 4.77
CA SER A 100 -33.15 0.59 4.76
C SER A 100 -34.11 0.06 5.82
N LYS A 101 -34.18 -1.27 6.03
CA LYS A 101 -34.99 -1.87 7.09
C LYS A 101 -34.53 -1.50 8.51
N ARG A 102 -33.22 -1.38 8.78
CA ARG A 102 -32.70 -0.95 10.11
C ARG A 102 -32.97 0.53 10.39
N GLN A 103 -32.93 1.37 9.37
CA GLN A 103 -33.26 2.79 9.48
C GLN A 103 -34.78 3.07 9.51
N LYS A 104 -35.63 2.06 9.28
CA LYS A 104 -37.08 2.22 9.45
C LYS A 104 -37.40 2.41 10.92
N VAL A 105 -37.60 3.68 11.28
CA VAL A 105 -38.13 4.05 12.58
C VAL A 105 -39.51 3.41 12.74
N ASN A 106 -39.71 2.67 13.83
CA ASN A 106 -41.02 2.11 14.13
C ASN A 106 -42.01 3.26 14.38
N ARG A 107 -42.90 3.54 13.41
CA ARG A 107 -43.79 4.72 13.41
C ARG A 107 -44.70 4.79 14.65
N THR A 108 -44.99 3.67 15.31
CA THR A 108 -45.80 3.63 16.55
C THR A 108 -45.02 3.99 17.81
N ARG A 109 -43.68 3.97 17.77
CA ARG A 109 -42.78 4.41 18.86
C ARG A 109 -41.96 5.66 18.49
N ALA A 110 -42.08 6.14 17.25
CA ALA A 110 -41.34 7.28 16.72
C ALA A 110 -41.87 8.59 17.31
N LYS A 111 -41.09 9.26 18.16
CA LYS A 111 -41.40 10.62 18.59
C LYS A 111 -40.84 11.61 17.58
N THR A 112 -41.70 12.46 17.00
CA THR A 112 -41.23 13.59 16.20
C THR A 112 -40.61 14.62 17.14
N ILE A 113 -39.32 14.88 16.97
CA ILE A 113 -38.57 15.86 17.76
C ILE A 113 -38.25 17.04 16.84
N LYS A 114 -38.60 18.27 17.27
CA LYS A 114 -38.14 19.49 16.59
C LYS A 114 -36.68 19.73 17.00
N VAL A 115 -35.76 19.63 16.06
CA VAL A 115 -34.33 19.89 16.27
C VAL A 115 -33.99 21.26 15.68
N LYS A 116 -33.36 22.12 16.49
CA LYS A 116 -32.86 23.42 16.02
C LYS A 116 -31.57 23.20 15.23
N LEU A 117 -31.52 23.67 13.99
CA LEU A 117 -30.31 23.61 13.18
C LEU A 117 -29.22 24.51 13.77
N SER A 118 -28.00 24.01 13.80
CA SER A 118 -26.82 24.73 14.28
C SER A 118 -26.20 25.48 13.10
N LYS A 119 -26.49 26.78 12.97
CA LYS A 119 -26.07 27.60 11.82
C LYS A 119 -26.47 26.99 10.46
N GLY A 120 -27.69 26.46 10.37
CA GLY A 120 -28.19 25.79 9.16
C GLY A 120 -27.78 24.32 9.00
N ASN A 121 -26.90 23.81 9.86
CA ASN A 121 -26.44 22.42 9.80
C ASN A 121 -27.19 21.52 10.80
N PHE A 122 -27.47 20.28 10.41
CA PHE A 122 -28.11 19.30 11.30
C PHE A 122 -27.08 18.68 12.24
N VAL A 123 -27.15 19.08 13.50
CA VAL A 123 -26.31 18.59 14.59
C VAL A 123 -27.21 18.26 15.77
N HIS A 124 -27.14 17.04 16.29
CA HIS A 124 -27.93 16.64 17.45
C HIS A 124 -27.18 15.69 18.38
N GLU A 125 -27.46 15.78 19.68
CA GLU A 125 -26.90 14.87 20.68
C GLU A 125 -27.95 13.84 21.09
N TYR A 126 -27.59 12.56 21.02
CA TYR A 126 -28.45 11.44 21.39
C TYR A 126 -27.88 10.77 22.63
N PRO A 127 -28.68 10.49 23.67
CA PRO A 127 -28.20 9.72 24.81
C PRO A 127 -27.73 8.34 24.33
N VAL A 128 -26.57 7.89 24.83
CA VAL A 128 -26.12 6.51 24.57
C VAL A 128 -26.95 5.51 25.39
N PRO A 129 -27.00 4.22 25.00
CA PRO A 129 -27.66 3.19 25.79
C PRO A 129 -27.20 3.19 27.25
N THR A 130 -28.12 2.99 28.20
CA THR A 130 -27.83 3.01 29.64
C THR A 130 -26.62 2.16 30.05
N PRO A 131 -26.44 0.92 29.54
CA PRO A 131 -25.25 0.13 29.86
C PRO A 131 -23.93 0.80 29.43
N VAL A 132 -23.91 1.41 28.25
CA VAL A 132 -22.73 2.13 27.71
C VAL A 132 -22.43 3.35 28.57
N LYS A 133 -23.47 4.12 28.94
CA LYS A 133 -23.35 5.27 29.83
C LYS A 133 -22.76 4.86 31.18
N HIS A 134 -23.36 3.86 31.84
CA HIS A 134 -22.94 3.43 33.17
C HIS A 134 -21.51 2.92 33.16
N ALA A 135 -21.15 2.08 32.18
CA ALA A 135 -19.79 1.58 32.05
C ALA A 135 -18.78 2.74 31.92
N ASN A 136 -19.02 3.72 31.05
CA ASN A 136 -18.10 4.86 30.93
C ASN A 136 -18.01 5.72 32.20
N LEU A 137 -19.09 5.88 32.96
CA LEU A 137 -19.06 6.64 34.21
C LEU A 137 -18.29 5.90 35.34
N MET A 138 -18.26 4.56 35.35
CA MET A 138 -17.49 3.77 36.31
C MET A 138 -15.97 3.96 36.20
N GLY A 139 -15.48 4.43 35.05
CA GLY A 139 -14.04 4.67 34.85
C GLY A 139 -13.46 5.84 35.66
N GLY A 140 -14.26 6.56 36.46
CA GLY A 140 -13.78 7.60 37.38
C GLY A 140 -13.29 8.89 36.71
N HIS A 141 -13.47 9.04 35.41
CA HIS A 141 -13.09 10.23 34.68
C HIS A 141 -14.23 11.26 34.61
N ILE A 142 -13.90 12.53 34.84
CA ILE A 142 -14.85 13.65 34.71
C ILE A 142 -14.75 14.23 33.30
N GLY A 143 -15.84 14.10 32.55
CA GLY A 143 -15.99 14.61 31.19
C GLY A 143 -16.54 16.03 31.18
N LYS A 144 -16.46 16.70 30.04
CA LYS A 144 -17.09 18.02 29.85
C LYS A 144 -18.52 17.83 29.32
N ASP A 145 -19.49 18.49 29.94
CA ASP A 145 -20.90 18.44 29.53
C ASP A 145 -21.43 17.00 29.42
N ASN A 146 -21.87 16.60 28.22
CA ASN A 146 -22.45 15.30 27.90
C ASN A 146 -21.45 14.27 27.33
N GLU A 147 -20.14 14.50 27.48
CA GLU A 147 -19.07 13.75 26.80
C GLU A 147 -19.20 12.22 26.91
N PHE A 148 -19.51 11.71 28.10
CA PHE A 148 -19.66 10.27 28.38
C PHE A 148 -21.11 9.78 28.31
N THR A 149 -22.08 10.67 28.08
CA THR A 149 -23.51 10.36 28.21
C THR A 149 -24.27 10.49 26.89
N HIS A 150 -23.79 11.31 25.95
CA HIS A 150 -24.44 11.52 24.67
C HIS A 150 -23.46 11.39 23.50
N MET A 151 -23.88 10.65 22.47
CA MET A 151 -23.23 10.62 21.17
C MET A 151 -23.71 11.82 20.36
N ARG A 152 -22.78 12.63 19.84
CA ARG A 152 -23.12 13.73 18.91
C ARG A 152 -23.16 13.17 17.50
N TYR A 153 -24.23 13.48 16.77
CA TYR A 153 -24.42 13.13 15.37
C TYR A 153 -24.54 14.39 14.52
N THR A 154 -23.85 14.39 13.39
CA THR A 154 -23.88 15.45 12.38
C THR A 154 -24.17 14.84 11.01
N ALA A 155 -25.19 15.35 10.33
CA ALA A 155 -25.47 15.00 8.93
C ALA A 155 -24.78 16.03 8.04
N VAL A 156 -23.67 15.63 7.41
CA VAL A 156 -22.84 16.53 6.60
C VAL A 156 -23.36 16.57 5.18
N THR A 157 -23.82 17.74 4.72
CA THR A 157 -24.42 17.95 3.40
C THR A 157 -23.52 18.69 2.42
N CYS A 158 -22.22 18.77 2.73
CA CYS A 158 -21.21 19.44 1.92
C CYS A 158 -20.06 18.48 1.56
N ASP A 159 -19.21 18.91 0.64
CA ASP A 159 -17.95 18.23 0.32
C ASP A 159 -16.97 18.27 1.52
N PRO A 160 -16.04 17.31 1.65
CA PRO A 160 -14.94 17.39 2.61
C PRO A 160 -14.22 18.74 2.66
N ASP A 161 -14.01 19.36 1.49
CA ASP A 161 -13.26 20.62 1.39
C ASP A 161 -14.07 21.82 1.90
N ASP A 162 -15.41 21.69 1.94
CA ASP A 162 -16.35 22.69 2.43
C ASP A 162 -16.76 22.48 3.90
N PHE A 163 -16.23 21.44 4.55
CA PHE A 163 -16.46 21.17 5.97
C PHE A 163 -15.58 22.10 6.81
N THR A 164 -15.95 23.38 6.86
CA THR A 164 -15.16 24.43 7.51
C THR A 164 -15.87 25.07 8.69
N ARG A 165 -15.11 25.79 9.52
CA ARG A 165 -15.62 26.50 10.72
C ARG A 165 -16.53 27.66 10.31
N GLU A 166 -16.20 28.30 9.20
CA GLU A 166 -16.89 29.44 8.59
C GLU A 166 -18.26 29.00 8.08
N ALA A 167 -18.35 27.83 7.45
CA ALA A 167 -19.60 27.19 7.04
C ALA A 167 -20.44 26.67 8.22
N GLY A 168 -20.01 26.91 9.47
CA GLY A 168 -20.75 26.58 10.68
C GLY A 168 -20.60 25.13 11.14
N TRP A 169 -19.69 24.36 10.56
CA TRP A 169 -19.35 23.02 11.03
C TRP A 169 -18.43 23.09 12.26
N SER A 170 -18.49 22.05 13.08
CA SER A 170 -17.65 21.95 14.29
C SER A 170 -17.53 20.51 14.73
N LEU A 171 -16.44 20.21 15.43
CA LEU A 171 -16.19 18.93 16.09
C LEU A 171 -16.17 19.10 17.61
N ARG A 172 -16.54 18.06 18.34
CA ARG A 172 -16.64 18.07 19.81
C ARG A 172 -15.29 18.37 20.48
N PRO A 173 -14.14 17.78 20.11
CA PRO A 173 -12.86 18.14 20.74
C PRO A 173 -12.52 19.63 20.58
N GLN A 174 -12.79 20.18 19.40
CA GLN A 174 -12.64 21.61 19.12
C GLN A 174 -13.59 22.45 20.01
N LYS A 175 -14.87 22.08 20.14
CA LYS A 175 -15.82 22.76 21.05
C LYS A 175 -15.38 22.72 22.50
N TYR A 176 -14.64 21.70 22.90
CA TYR A 176 -14.07 21.59 24.23
C TYR A 176 -12.78 22.40 24.41
N GLY A 177 -12.25 23.03 23.35
CA GLY A 177 -11.00 23.79 23.38
C GLY A 177 -9.79 22.89 23.56
N ARG A 178 -9.84 21.66 23.04
CA ARG A 178 -8.75 20.70 23.16
C ARG A 178 -7.74 20.90 22.03
N ASP A 179 -6.50 21.09 22.44
CA ASP A 179 -5.33 21.05 21.59
C ASP A 179 -4.92 19.58 21.38
N ILE A 180 -4.94 19.12 20.14
CA ILE A 180 -4.65 17.73 19.79
C ILE A 180 -3.18 17.64 19.38
N GLU A 181 -2.41 16.81 20.06
CA GLU A 181 -1.01 16.51 19.67
C GLU A 181 -0.97 15.36 18.67
N LEU A 182 -1.74 14.30 18.95
CA LEU A 182 -1.72 13.04 18.23
C LEU A 182 -3.11 12.68 17.73
N LEU A 183 -3.24 12.51 16.41
CA LEU A 183 -4.42 11.97 15.78
C LEU A 183 -4.11 10.58 15.22
N VAL A 184 -4.95 9.60 15.51
CA VAL A 184 -4.86 8.25 14.93
C VAL A 184 -6.06 8.03 14.02
N ALA A 185 -5.82 7.99 12.72
CA ALA A 185 -6.83 7.75 11.70
C ALA A 185 -6.86 6.27 11.29
N ILE A 186 -8.05 5.69 11.26
CA ILE A 186 -8.30 4.30 10.84
C ILE A 186 -9.19 4.34 9.60
N THR A 187 -8.64 3.95 8.45
CA THR A 187 -9.37 3.83 7.19
C THR A 187 -9.99 2.46 7.04
N TYR A 188 -11.26 2.41 6.65
CA TYR A 188 -12.03 1.19 6.51
C TYR A 188 -12.67 1.12 5.12
N TYR A 189 -12.68 -0.07 4.51
CA TYR A 189 -13.41 -0.35 3.29
C TYR A 189 -14.51 -1.39 3.50
N ASN A 190 -14.15 -2.64 3.78
CA ASN A 190 -15.10 -3.75 3.86
C ASN A 190 -14.66 -4.85 4.84
N GLU A 191 -13.87 -4.47 5.84
CA GLU A 191 -13.33 -5.37 6.83
C GLU A 191 -14.42 -5.92 7.77
N ASP A 192 -14.22 -7.12 8.30
CA ASP A 192 -15.16 -7.68 9.28
C ASP A 192 -14.93 -7.12 10.70
N LYS A 193 -15.91 -7.40 11.58
CA LYS A 193 -15.89 -6.96 12.98
C LYS A 193 -14.64 -7.41 13.76
N VAL A 194 -14.05 -8.56 13.44
CA VAL A 194 -12.87 -9.08 14.15
C VAL A 194 -11.64 -8.27 13.76
N LEU A 195 -11.48 -7.93 12.47
CA LEU A 195 -10.38 -7.09 11.98
C LEU A 195 -10.46 -5.67 12.56
N VAL A 196 -11.67 -5.11 12.64
CA VAL A 196 -11.91 -3.78 13.25
C VAL A 196 -11.70 -3.82 14.76
N ALA A 197 -12.25 -4.81 15.47
CA ALA A 197 -12.01 -5.02 16.90
C ALA A 197 -10.50 -5.11 17.21
N ARG A 198 -9.77 -5.88 16.41
CA ARG A 198 -8.33 -6.06 16.52
C ARG A 198 -7.56 -4.74 16.42
N THR A 199 -7.92 -3.92 15.44
CA THR A 199 -7.28 -2.62 15.21
C THR A 199 -7.59 -1.66 16.35
N LEU A 200 -8.88 -1.46 16.65
CA LEU A 200 -9.33 -0.53 17.69
C LEU A 200 -8.81 -0.92 19.07
N HIS A 201 -8.90 -2.19 19.44
CA HIS A 201 -8.38 -2.67 20.72
C HIS A 201 -6.86 -2.45 20.83
N GLY A 202 -6.10 -2.76 19.78
CA GLY A 202 -4.66 -2.50 19.74
C GLY A 202 -4.33 -1.01 19.88
N VAL A 203 -5.08 -0.13 19.23
CA VAL A 203 -4.95 1.33 19.39
C VAL A 203 -5.23 1.72 20.84
N MET A 204 -6.34 1.30 21.43
CA MET A 204 -6.70 1.65 22.80
C MET A 204 -5.66 1.16 23.83
N LEU A 205 -5.07 -0.02 23.64
CA LEU A 205 -3.97 -0.50 24.48
C LEU A 205 -2.72 0.39 24.38
N ASN A 206 -2.35 0.80 23.16
CA ASN A 206 -1.27 1.75 22.95
C ASN A 206 -1.56 3.09 23.65
N LEU A 207 -2.79 3.61 23.53
CA LEU A 207 -3.18 4.86 24.19
C LEU A 207 -3.17 4.75 25.72
N LYS A 208 -3.58 3.60 26.29
CA LYS A 208 -3.44 3.32 27.72
C LYS A 208 -1.97 3.46 28.16
N GLU A 209 -1.04 2.83 27.44
CA GLU A 209 0.39 2.92 27.77
C GLU A 209 0.92 4.35 27.63
N ILE A 210 0.63 5.03 26.51
CA ILE A 210 1.03 6.42 26.25
C ILE A 210 0.58 7.35 27.38
N CYS A 211 -0.64 7.17 27.87
CA CYS A 211 -1.23 8.09 28.85
C CYS A 211 -0.93 7.74 30.31
N LYS A 212 -0.66 6.47 30.64
CA LYS A 212 -0.49 6.02 32.04
C LYS A 212 0.95 5.76 32.43
N ALA A 213 1.81 5.36 31.48
CA ALA A 213 3.16 4.94 31.81
C ALA A 213 4.03 6.11 32.31
N HIS A 214 4.75 5.90 33.41
CA HIS A 214 5.67 6.89 33.97
C HIS A 214 6.84 7.23 33.03
N TRP A 215 7.26 6.28 32.20
CA TRP A 215 8.34 6.50 31.22
C TRP A 215 7.88 7.31 30.00
N SER A 216 6.57 7.44 29.75
CA SER A 216 6.04 8.10 28.56
C SER A 216 6.38 9.59 28.52
N GLU A 217 7.17 9.99 27.53
CA GLU A 217 7.46 11.41 27.29
C GLU A 217 6.23 12.18 26.83
N PHE A 218 5.30 11.51 26.13
CA PHE A 218 4.01 12.09 25.74
C PHE A 218 3.23 12.54 26.98
N LYS A 219 3.15 11.66 28.00
CA LYS A 219 2.47 11.96 29.25
C LYS A 219 3.11 13.16 29.94
N LYS A 220 4.44 13.13 30.09
CA LYS A 220 5.21 14.23 30.70
C LYS A 220 5.01 15.55 29.96
N MET A 221 4.99 15.53 28.63
CA MET A 221 4.72 16.70 27.79
C MET A 221 3.29 17.20 28.00
N ALA A 222 2.31 16.31 28.00
CA ALA A 222 0.89 16.65 28.14
C ALA A 222 0.53 17.22 29.52
N GLU A 223 1.22 16.76 30.56
CA GLU A 223 1.01 17.19 31.95
C GLU A 223 1.88 18.38 32.35
N LYS A 224 2.83 18.81 31.49
CA LYS A 224 3.73 19.93 31.77
C LYS A 224 2.92 21.23 31.92
N GLY A 225 2.89 21.77 33.13
CA GLY A 225 2.15 23.00 33.46
C GLY A 225 0.69 22.79 33.87
N ALA A 226 0.23 21.53 34.00
CA ALA A 226 -1.08 21.22 34.57
C ALA A 226 -1.04 21.17 36.10
N PRO A 227 -2.13 21.53 36.82
CA PRO A 227 -2.20 21.41 38.28
C PRO A 227 -2.04 19.94 38.73
N GLU A 228 -1.30 19.69 39.82
CA GLU A 228 -1.07 18.36 40.41
C GLU A 228 -2.36 17.60 40.75
N THR A 229 -3.48 18.30 40.95
CA THR A 229 -4.77 17.76 41.40
C THR A 229 -5.87 17.74 40.35
N GLY A 230 -5.58 18.08 39.09
CA GLY A 230 -6.54 17.85 38.01
C GLY A 230 -6.41 18.82 36.83
N THR A 231 -6.59 18.25 35.64
CA THR A 231 -6.64 18.89 34.31
C THR A 231 -5.31 19.06 33.56
N GLY A 232 -4.66 17.92 33.28
CA GLY A 232 -3.67 17.76 32.19
C GLY A 232 -3.72 16.36 31.57
N ALA A 233 -4.89 15.72 31.50
CA ALA A 233 -4.97 14.30 31.17
C ALA A 233 -4.52 14.03 29.73
N ALA A 234 -3.39 13.33 29.56
CA ALA A 234 -2.75 13.06 28.27
C ALA A 234 -3.71 12.59 27.16
N TRP A 235 -4.74 11.81 27.50
CA TRP A 235 -5.75 11.34 26.56
C TRP A 235 -6.53 12.47 25.86
N LYS A 236 -6.65 13.65 26.49
CA LYS A 236 -7.34 14.83 25.91
C LYS A 236 -6.57 15.43 24.73
N LYS A 237 -5.25 15.18 24.65
CA LYS A 237 -4.40 15.56 23.51
C LYS A 237 -4.38 14.50 22.40
N ILE A 238 -5.20 13.44 22.51
CA ILE A 238 -5.26 12.35 21.53
C ILE A 238 -6.67 12.21 20.96
N ALA A 239 -6.79 12.16 19.64
CA ALA A 239 -8.05 11.90 18.94
C ALA A 239 -7.94 10.65 18.05
N VAL A 240 -9.00 9.85 17.97
CA VAL A 240 -9.10 8.70 17.08
C VAL A 240 -10.20 8.95 16.06
N VAL A 241 -9.86 8.85 14.77
CA VAL A 241 -10.79 9.09 13.67
C VAL A 241 -10.99 7.80 12.88
N LEU A 242 -12.21 7.32 12.75
CA LEU A 242 -12.55 6.20 11.86
C LEU A 242 -13.19 6.76 10.60
N VAL A 243 -12.73 6.34 9.41
CA VAL A 243 -13.33 6.76 8.14
C VAL A 243 -13.73 5.54 7.31
N PHE A 244 -15.03 5.29 7.20
CA PHE A 244 -15.60 4.17 6.46
C PHE A 244 -15.94 4.58 5.03
N ASP A 245 -15.42 3.83 4.04
CA ASP A 245 -15.57 4.09 2.61
C ASP A 245 -16.92 3.66 2.02
N GLY A 246 -17.97 4.30 2.51
CA GLY A 246 -19.33 4.11 2.04
C GLY A 246 -20.17 3.26 2.99
N ILE A 247 -21.48 3.53 2.98
CA ILE A 247 -22.46 2.74 3.74
C ILE A 247 -22.62 1.33 3.17
N GLU A 248 -22.67 1.21 1.84
CA GLU A 248 -22.97 -0.06 1.17
C GLU A 248 -21.90 -1.15 1.40
N PRO A 249 -20.59 -0.86 1.35
CA PRO A 249 -19.55 -1.85 1.62
C PRO A 249 -19.36 -2.16 3.11
N ALA A 250 -19.93 -1.34 4.00
CA ALA A 250 -19.74 -1.49 5.44
C ALA A 250 -20.40 -2.76 5.98
N ASP A 251 -19.61 -3.58 6.66
CA ASP A 251 -20.11 -4.75 7.35
C ASP A 251 -21.03 -4.37 8.51
N LYS A 252 -22.20 -5.01 8.57
CA LYS A 252 -23.22 -4.69 9.58
C LYS A 252 -22.77 -5.05 10.98
N ALA A 253 -22.06 -6.18 11.12
CA ALA A 253 -21.61 -6.64 12.42
C ALA A 253 -20.50 -5.73 12.99
N THR A 254 -19.77 -5.05 12.11
CA THR A 254 -18.83 -3.98 12.45
C THR A 254 -19.54 -2.74 13.00
N LEU A 255 -20.66 -2.31 12.39
CA LEU A 255 -21.46 -1.22 12.93
C LEU A 255 -22.10 -1.59 14.28
N ASP A 256 -22.53 -2.84 14.46
CA ASP A 256 -23.02 -3.36 15.76
C ASP A 256 -21.92 -3.31 16.84
N LEU A 257 -20.66 -3.57 16.46
CA LEU A 257 -19.51 -3.39 17.34
C LEU A 257 -19.33 -1.91 17.72
N LEU A 258 -19.36 -0.97 16.76
CA LEU A 258 -19.26 0.46 17.05
C LEU A 258 -20.41 0.97 17.91
N ALA A 259 -21.61 0.42 17.76
CA ALA A 259 -22.76 0.71 18.63
C ALA A 259 -22.54 0.23 20.06
N THR A 260 -21.91 -0.93 20.23
CA THR A 260 -21.52 -1.45 21.55
C THR A 260 -20.53 -0.51 22.25
N LEU A 261 -19.69 0.19 21.50
CA LEU A 261 -18.75 1.19 22.03
C LEU A 261 -19.41 2.57 22.30
N GLY A 262 -20.65 2.78 21.85
CA GLY A 262 -21.37 4.05 21.93
C GLY A 262 -21.07 5.05 20.80
N VAL A 263 -20.22 4.67 19.84
CA VAL A 263 -19.71 5.54 18.76
C VAL A 263 -20.67 5.60 17.57
N TYR A 264 -21.66 4.70 17.52
CA TYR A 264 -22.68 4.64 16.48
C TYR A 264 -24.04 4.28 17.08
N GLN A 265 -25.13 4.76 16.47
CA GLN A 265 -26.50 4.33 16.83
C GLN A 265 -27.35 4.19 15.57
N ASP A 266 -28.14 3.11 15.49
CA ASP A 266 -29.07 2.89 14.40
C ASP A 266 -30.27 3.87 14.46
N GLY A 267 -30.81 4.24 13.30
CA GLY A 267 -32.03 5.04 13.17
C GLY A 267 -31.88 6.56 13.35
N VAL A 268 -30.68 7.06 13.67
CA VAL A 268 -30.45 8.51 13.82
C VAL A 268 -30.08 9.22 12.50
N MET A 269 -29.58 8.46 11.52
CA MET A 269 -29.04 9.03 10.29
C MET A 269 -30.10 9.69 9.43
N LYS A 270 -29.73 10.82 8.82
CA LYS A 270 -30.56 11.56 7.87
C LYS A 270 -29.98 11.40 6.47
N LYS A 271 -30.82 10.99 5.52
CA LYS A 271 -30.42 10.89 4.11
C LYS A 271 -30.25 12.27 3.47
N GLU A 272 -31.06 13.21 3.94
CA GLU A 272 -31.16 14.55 3.38
C GLU A 272 -31.48 15.53 4.51
N VAL A 273 -30.97 16.75 4.40
CA VAL A 273 -31.29 17.88 5.28
C VAL A 273 -31.54 19.09 4.39
N ASP A 274 -32.71 19.72 4.55
CA ASP A 274 -33.12 20.92 3.81
C ASP A 274 -32.89 20.82 2.28
N GLY A 275 -33.34 19.75 1.63
CA GLY A 275 -33.16 19.58 0.19
C GLY A 275 -31.79 19.01 -0.23
N LYS A 276 -30.82 18.95 0.67
CA LYS A 276 -29.43 18.56 0.36
C LYS A 276 -29.12 17.13 0.78
N GLU A 277 -28.64 16.32 -0.16
CA GLU A 277 -28.18 14.95 0.10
C GLU A 277 -27.02 14.96 1.10
N THR A 278 -27.09 14.08 2.10
CA THR A 278 -26.00 13.90 3.06
C THR A 278 -24.83 13.18 2.39
N GLN A 279 -23.65 13.79 2.42
CA GLN A 279 -22.40 13.26 1.86
C GLN A 279 -21.67 12.35 2.85
N ALA A 280 -21.77 12.64 4.15
CA ALA A 280 -21.26 11.78 5.21
C ALA A 280 -22.02 11.96 6.53
N HIS A 281 -21.94 10.92 7.36
CA HIS A 281 -22.46 10.88 8.71
C HIS A 281 -21.31 10.93 9.69
N VAL A 282 -21.26 11.97 10.52
CA VAL A 282 -20.20 12.13 11.53
C VAL A 282 -20.78 11.88 12.91
N PHE A 283 -20.22 10.89 13.61
CA PHE A 283 -20.56 10.53 14.98
C PHE A 283 -19.40 10.82 15.90
N GLU A 284 -19.66 11.36 17.08
CA GLU A 284 -18.62 11.67 18.06
C GLU A 284 -19.03 11.19 19.44
N TYR A 285 -18.15 10.42 20.06
CA TYR A 285 -18.34 9.90 21.41
C TYR A 285 -16.97 9.62 22.06
N THR A 286 -16.88 9.81 23.37
CA THR A 286 -15.69 9.47 24.14
C THR A 286 -15.97 8.19 24.90
N THR A 287 -15.17 7.14 24.69
CA THR A 287 -15.42 5.81 25.27
C THR A 287 -14.17 5.20 25.88
N MET A 288 -14.37 4.42 26.95
CA MET A 288 -13.38 3.52 27.56
C MET A 288 -13.70 2.05 27.29
N LEU A 289 -14.84 1.77 26.64
CA LEU A 289 -15.20 0.43 26.22
C LEU A 289 -14.31 -0.01 25.07
N SER A 290 -13.96 -1.29 25.07
CA SER A 290 -13.20 -1.90 23.97
C SER A 290 -13.71 -3.31 23.72
N VAL A 291 -13.60 -3.80 22.49
CA VAL A 291 -13.94 -5.18 22.15
C VAL A 291 -12.68 -5.88 21.66
N THR A 292 -12.33 -7.01 22.27
CA THR A 292 -11.12 -7.77 21.91
C THR A 292 -11.28 -8.46 20.54
N PRO A 293 -10.20 -8.93 19.90
CA PRO A 293 -10.31 -9.76 18.69
C PRO A 293 -11.13 -11.04 18.88
N LYS A 294 -11.29 -11.52 20.13
CA LYS A 294 -12.14 -12.66 20.48
C LYS A 294 -13.62 -12.27 20.67
N LEU A 295 -13.95 -11.00 20.43
CA LEU A 295 -15.28 -10.41 20.59
C LEU A 295 -15.74 -10.36 22.06
N GLU A 296 -14.80 -10.23 23.00
CA GLU A 296 -15.08 -10.03 24.42
C GLU A 296 -15.13 -8.53 24.72
N LEU A 297 -16.15 -8.07 25.45
CA LEU A 297 -16.29 -6.68 25.85
C LEU A 297 -15.42 -6.39 27.08
N ILE A 298 -14.51 -5.43 26.95
CA ILE A 298 -13.76 -4.83 28.04
C ILE A 298 -14.49 -3.58 28.49
N SER A 299 -14.90 -3.57 29.75
CA SER A 299 -15.54 -2.43 30.42
C SER A 299 -14.72 -2.01 31.63
N PRO A 300 -14.61 -0.70 31.91
CA PRO A 300 -13.86 -0.23 33.07
C PRO A 300 -14.51 -0.69 34.37
N GLN A 301 -13.69 -0.95 35.37
CA GLN A 301 -14.10 -1.34 36.73
C GLN A 301 -13.81 -0.20 37.71
N GLU A 302 -14.59 -0.09 38.78
CA GLU A 302 -14.34 0.95 39.79
C GLU A 302 -12.97 0.75 40.46
N ASN A 303 -12.20 1.84 40.59
CA ASN A 303 -10.86 1.88 41.20
C ASN A 303 -9.81 0.95 40.59
N ASP A 304 -10.02 0.46 39.36
CA ASP A 304 -9.06 -0.40 38.69
C ASP A 304 -7.96 0.40 37.95
N ALA A 305 -6.72 0.22 38.39
CA ALA A 305 -5.54 0.81 37.78
C ALA A 305 -5.25 0.26 36.38
N ASP A 306 -5.87 -0.86 35.97
CA ASP A 306 -5.74 -1.45 34.65
C ASP A 306 -6.81 -1.00 33.64
N ASN A 307 -7.73 -0.15 34.05
CA ASN A 307 -8.67 0.48 33.13
C ASN A 307 -7.98 1.14 31.93
N LEU A 308 -8.61 0.99 30.76
CA LEU A 308 -8.29 1.78 29.57
C LEU A 308 -8.53 3.27 29.86
N VAL A 309 -7.88 4.13 29.08
CA VAL A 309 -8.11 5.57 29.15
C VAL A 309 -9.25 6.00 28.24
N PRO A 310 -9.93 7.13 28.52
CA PRO A 310 -10.95 7.66 27.62
C PRO A 310 -10.37 7.94 26.23
N VAL A 311 -11.06 7.49 25.19
CA VAL A 311 -10.67 7.71 23.81
C VAL A 311 -11.71 8.56 23.11
N GLN A 312 -11.30 9.73 22.63
CA GLN A 312 -12.13 10.64 21.85
C GLN A 312 -12.27 10.10 20.43
N MET A 313 -13.43 9.53 20.10
CA MET A 313 -13.66 8.92 18.78
C MET A 313 -14.53 9.81 17.91
N THR A 314 -14.06 10.06 16.68
CA THR A 314 -14.84 10.65 15.58
C THR A 314 -15.00 9.59 14.50
N PHE A 315 -16.23 9.15 14.26
CA PHE A 315 -16.55 8.18 13.23
C PHE A 315 -17.23 8.86 12.04
N VAL A 316 -16.57 8.82 10.89
CA VAL A 316 -17.06 9.32 9.61
C VAL A 316 -17.51 8.15 8.74
N LEU A 317 -18.81 8.03 8.52
CA LEU A 317 -19.40 7.07 7.59
C LEU A 317 -19.83 7.79 6.32
N LYS A 318 -19.10 7.57 5.22
CA LYS A 318 -19.42 8.22 3.94
C LYS A 318 -20.72 7.67 3.36
N GLN A 319 -21.50 8.52 2.71
CA GLN A 319 -22.75 8.10 2.07
C GLN A 319 -22.48 7.13 0.91
N LYS A 320 -21.48 7.46 0.07
CA LYS A 320 -21.11 6.72 -1.15
C LYS A 320 -19.67 6.20 -1.03
N ASN A 321 -19.38 5.08 -1.70
CA ASN A 321 -18.01 4.60 -1.84
C ASN A 321 -17.24 5.50 -2.83
N ALA A 322 -16.13 6.08 -2.37
CA ALA A 322 -15.30 7.00 -3.15
C ALA A 322 -13.79 6.68 -3.05
N LYS A 323 -13.44 5.48 -2.56
CA LYS A 323 -12.07 4.96 -2.43
C LYS A 323 -11.24 5.67 -1.34
N LYS A 324 -10.06 5.10 -1.10
CA LYS A 324 -9.11 5.46 -0.04
C LYS A 324 -8.70 6.95 -0.07
N ILE A 325 -8.34 7.47 -1.24
CA ILE A 325 -7.89 8.87 -1.39
C ILE A 325 -8.98 9.85 -0.90
N ASN A 326 -10.25 9.58 -1.22
CA ASN A 326 -11.36 10.39 -0.70
C ASN A 326 -11.54 10.25 0.82
N SER A 327 -11.34 9.05 1.39
CA SER A 327 -11.34 8.88 2.85
C SER A 327 -10.23 9.71 3.52
N HIS A 328 -9.05 9.82 2.90
CA HIS A 328 -8.00 10.73 3.35
C HIS A 328 -8.37 12.20 3.14
N ARG A 329 -9.21 12.55 2.16
CA ARG A 329 -9.71 13.93 1.99
C ARG A 329 -10.63 14.32 3.13
N TRP A 330 -11.56 13.44 3.53
CA TRP A 330 -12.32 13.61 4.78
C TRP A 330 -11.40 13.78 5.99
N LEU A 331 -10.32 13.01 6.08
CA LEU A 331 -9.39 13.15 7.19
C LEU A 331 -8.65 14.50 7.19
N PHE A 332 -7.94 14.81 6.10
CA PHE A 332 -6.99 15.93 6.07
C PHE A 332 -7.61 17.28 5.72
N ASN A 333 -8.68 17.32 4.93
CA ASN A 333 -9.35 18.56 4.53
C ASN A 333 -10.60 18.84 5.38
N ALA A 334 -11.31 17.81 5.85
CA ALA A 334 -12.44 18.03 6.77
C ALA A 334 -12.01 17.98 8.24
N ILE A 335 -11.42 16.89 8.75
CA ILE A 335 -11.20 16.74 10.20
C ILE A 335 -9.97 17.49 10.72
N CYS A 336 -8.82 17.38 10.04
CA CYS A 336 -7.56 17.97 10.51
C CYS A 336 -7.57 19.51 10.62
N PRO A 337 -8.29 20.30 9.81
CA PRO A 337 -8.38 21.75 10.01
C PRO A 337 -9.21 22.13 11.24
N HIS A 338 -10.12 21.26 11.70
CA HIS A 338 -10.86 21.48 12.94
C HIS A 338 -10.06 21.11 14.19
N LEU A 339 -9.23 20.07 14.12
CA LEU A 339 -8.49 19.53 15.28
C LEU A 339 -7.04 19.98 15.36
N GLU A 340 -6.46 20.39 14.23
CA GLU A 340 -5.08 20.89 14.09
C GLU A 340 -4.01 20.00 14.76
N PRO A 341 -4.01 18.68 14.54
CA PRO A 341 -3.05 17.79 15.21
C PRO A 341 -1.61 18.06 14.76
N GLU A 342 -0.63 17.94 15.64
CA GLU A 342 0.78 18.03 15.22
C GLU A 342 1.20 16.78 14.41
N VAL A 343 0.82 15.59 14.89
CA VAL A 343 1.12 14.29 14.25
C VAL A 343 -0.17 13.53 13.94
N CYS A 344 -0.29 13.06 12.70
CA CYS A 344 -1.38 12.22 12.23
C CYS A 344 -0.85 10.83 11.83
N ILE A 345 -1.25 9.79 12.56
CA ILE A 345 -0.95 8.38 12.25
C ILE A 345 -2.09 7.84 11.37
N LEU A 346 -1.73 7.18 10.27
CA LEU A 346 -2.64 6.44 9.40
C LEU A 346 -2.51 4.94 9.65
N LEU A 347 -3.65 4.28 9.84
CA LEU A 347 -3.81 2.84 10.00
C LEU A 347 -4.92 2.34 9.08
N ASP A 348 -4.69 1.21 8.42
CA ASP A 348 -5.78 0.49 7.76
C ASP A 348 -6.51 -0.40 8.78
N ALA A 349 -7.83 -0.46 8.71
CA ALA A 349 -8.63 -1.43 9.44
C ALA A 349 -8.13 -2.85 9.11
N GLY A 350 -7.94 -3.64 10.16
CA GLY A 350 -7.26 -4.92 10.11
C GLY A 350 -5.79 -4.85 10.53
N THR A 351 -5.12 -3.70 10.51
CA THR A 351 -3.75 -3.63 11.02
C THR A 351 -3.74 -3.63 12.55
N LYS A 352 -3.02 -4.58 13.16
CA LYS A 352 -2.84 -4.60 14.62
C LYS A 352 -1.56 -3.84 14.98
N PRO A 353 -1.64 -2.67 15.62
CA PRO A 353 -0.45 -2.01 16.14
C PRO A 353 0.18 -2.87 17.24
N GLY A 354 1.50 -3.05 17.18
CA GLY A 354 2.27 -3.71 18.21
C GLY A 354 2.28 -2.90 19.52
N PRO A 355 2.76 -3.49 20.64
CA PRO A 355 2.93 -2.76 21.89
C PRO A 355 3.81 -1.52 21.70
N ARG A 356 3.39 -0.38 22.26
CA ARG A 356 4.08 0.93 22.16
C ARG A 356 4.35 1.45 20.74
N SER A 357 3.81 0.82 19.70
CA SER A 357 4.12 1.18 18.32
C SER A 357 3.66 2.60 17.95
N LEU A 358 2.50 3.04 18.46
CA LEU A 358 2.02 4.41 18.25
C LEU A 358 2.88 5.44 19.00
N TYR A 359 3.37 5.07 20.18
CA TYR A 359 4.28 5.90 20.97
C TYR A 359 5.59 6.12 20.22
N TYR A 360 6.23 5.06 19.72
CA TYR A 360 7.51 5.16 19.01
C TYR A 360 7.41 6.01 17.74
N LEU A 361 6.29 5.94 17.02
CA LEU A 361 6.05 6.86 15.90
C LEU A 361 6.02 8.30 16.39
N TRP A 362 5.15 8.62 17.37
CA TRP A 362 5.07 9.98 17.91
C TRP A 362 6.42 10.49 18.46
N GLU A 363 7.15 9.66 19.21
CA GLU A 363 8.45 9.96 19.80
C GLU A 363 9.48 10.35 18.73
N ALA A 364 9.46 9.70 17.56
CA ALA A 364 10.34 10.06 16.45
C ALA A 364 10.05 11.49 15.91
N PHE A 365 8.77 11.90 15.86
CA PHE A 365 8.41 13.28 15.50
C PHE A 365 8.76 14.27 16.62
N PHE A 366 8.59 13.87 17.88
CA PHE A 366 8.93 14.70 19.03
C PHE A 366 10.43 15.06 19.04
N HIS A 367 11.30 14.08 18.77
CA HIS A 367 12.75 14.28 18.77
C HIS A 367 13.33 14.87 17.48
N ASN A 368 12.61 14.80 16.35
CA ASN A 368 13.07 15.37 15.08
C ASN A 368 12.05 16.36 14.50
N PRO A 369 12.26 17.68 14.71
CA PRO A 369 11.40 18.73 14.16
C PRO A 369 11.31 18.76 12.64
N ASN A 370 12.29 18.20 11.91
CA ASN A 370 12.27 18.15 10.45
C ASN A 370 11.71 16.82 9.92
N LEU A 371 11.27 15.89 10.77
CA LEU A 371 10.58 14.69 10.34
C LEU A 371 9.18 15.06 9.83
N GLY A 372 8.99 14.97 8.52
CA GLY A 372 7.72 15.29 7.85
C GLY A 372 6.80 14.08 7.74
N GLY A 373 7.36 12.87 7.65
CA GLY A 373 6.63 11.62 7.63
C GLY A 373 7.49 10.45 8.09
N ALA A 374 6.88 9.41 8.62
CA ALA A 374 7.58 8.20 9.03
C ALA A 374 6.68 6.96 8.89
N CYS A 375 7.28 5.78 8.81
CA CYS A 375 6.54 4.52 8.84
C CYS A 375 7.14 3.53 9.83
N GLY A 376 6.29 2.64 10.31
CA GLY A 376 6.70 1.50 11.12
C GLY A 376 7.13 0.29 10.29
N GLU A 377 7.62 -0.74 10.99
CA GLU A 377 7.82 -2.07 10.46
C GLU A 377 6.47 -2.77 10.27
N ILE A 378 6.09 -3.02 9.02
CA ILE A 378 4.97 -3.90 8.69
C ILE A 378 5.48 -5.33 8.61
N HIS A 379 4.82 -6.25 9.31
CA HIS A 379 5.11 -7.68 9.18
C HIS A 379 3.83 -8.50 9.05
N ALA A 380 3.99 -9.68 8.43
CA ALA A 380 2.88 -10.59 8.21
C ALA A 380 2.40 -11.21 9.52
N MET A 381 1.09 -11.40 9.65
CA MET A 381 0.51 -12.17 10.74
C MET A 381 0.65 -13.68 10.45
N LEU A 382 1.50 -14.37 11.21
CA LEU A 382 1.91 -15.75 10.89
C LEU A 382 1.15 -16.85 11.64
N SER A 383 0.25 -16.50 12.57
CA SER A 383 -0.51 -17.46 13.40
C SER A 383 0.38 -18.54 14.05
N GLY A 384 1.47 -18.13 14.70
CA GLY A 384 2.45 -19.05 15.31
C GLY A 384 3.30 -19.81 14.30
N GLY A 385 3.45 -19.30 13.07
CA GLY A 385 4.25 -19.90 12.00
C GLY A 385 3.45 -20.80 11.06
N LYS A 386 2.22 -21.21 11.41
CA LYS A 386 1.39 -22.12 10.60
C LYS A 386 1.13 -21.60 9.18
N LYS A 387 0.96 -20.28 9.01
CA LYS A 387 0.71 -19.70 7.69
C LYS A 387 1.92 -19.79 6.74
N LEU A 388 3.14 -19.98 7.26
CA LEU A 388 4.35 -20.12 6.43
C LEU A 388 4.38 -21.42 5.63
N LEU A 389 3.51 -22.39 5.92
CA LEU A 389 3.34 -23.59 5.09
C LEU A 389 2.77 -23.24 3.70
N ASN A 390 2.09 -22.09 3.56
CA ASN A 390 1.70 -21.58 2.27
C ASN A 390 2.90 -20.83 1.65
N PRO A 391 3.46 -21.29 0.51
CA PRO A 391 4.64 -20.67 -0.09
C PRO A 391 4.40 -19.21 -0.52
N LEU A 392 3.16 -18.82 -0.83
CA LEU A 392 2.83 -17.43 -1.17
C LEU A 392 2.99 -16.51 0.05
N VAL A 393 2.52 -16.98 1.22
CA VAL A 393 2.68 -16.26 2.49
C VAL A 393 4.14 -16.21 2.91
N ALA A 394 4.88 -17.31 2.73
CA ALA A 394 6.31 -17.36 3.04
C ALA A 394 7.11 -16.36 2.19
N ALA A 395 6.86 -16.33 0.86
CA ALA A 395 7.50 -15.38 -0.06
C ALA A 395 7.18 -13.93 0.32
N GLN A 396 5.91 -13.60 0.56
CA GLN A 396 5.50 -12.25 0.97
C GLN A 396 6.16 -11.81 2.28
N ASN A 397 6.22 -12.72 3.27
CA ASN A 397 6.86 -12.44 4.55
C ASN A 397 8.38 -12.24 4.40
N PHE A 398 9.04 -13.02 3.55
CA PHE A 398 10.46 -12.84 3.24
C PHE A 398 10.71 -11.45 2.62
N GLU A 399 9.91 -11.06 1.64
CA GLU A 399 10.06 -9.76 0.99
C GLU A 399 9.84 -8.58 1.94
N TYR A 400 8.83 -8.64 2.82
CA TYR A 400 8.63 -7.62 3.85
C TYR A 400 9.86 -7.49 4.75
N LYS A 401 10.45 -8.62 5.18
CA LYS A 401 11.66 -8.59 6.00
C LYS A 401 12.85 -8.00 5.24
N MET A 402 13.06 -8.40 3.99
CA MET A 402 14.14 -7.86 3.17
C MET A 402 14.03 -6.34 3.02
N SER A 403 12.83 -5.84 2.69
CA SER A 403 12.60 -4.40 2.56
C SER A 403 12.78 -3.63 3.88
N ASN A 404 12.34 -4.21 5.00
CA ASN A 404 12.50 -3.59 6.32
C ASN A 404 13.96 -3.64 6.86
N ILE A 405 14.79 -4.58 6.38
CA ILE A 405 16.19 -4.74 6.83
C ILE A 405 17.16 -3.94 5.95
N LEU A 406 16.93 -3.89 4.63
CA LEU A 406 17.85 -3.27 3.67
C LEU A 406 17.32 -1.93 3.17
N ASP A 407 16.19 -1.94 2.47
CA ASP A 407 15.72 -0.77 1.72
C ASP A 407 15.35 0.40 2.64
N LYS A 408 14.41 0.18 3.58
CA LYS A 408 13.89 1.27 4.41
C LYS A 408 14.94 1.91 5.32
N PRO A 409 15.83 1.17 6.00
CA PRO A 409 16.90 1.78 6.77
C PRO A 409 17.86 2.60 5.90
N LEU A 410 18.22 2.08 4.71
CA LEU A 410 19.09 2.78 3.77
C LEU A 410 18.45 4.10 3.30
N GLU A 411 17.23 4.04 2.79
CA GLU A 411 16.48 5.22 2.35
C GLU A 411 16.23 6.22 3.49
N SER A 412 15.93 5.72 4.70
CA SER A 412 15.76 6.56 5.89
C SER A 412 17.07 7.28 6.27
N SER A 413 18.23 6.68 6.05
CA SER A 413 19.52 7.35 6.28
C SER A 413 19.73 8.53 5.32
N PHE A 414 19.29 8.38 4.07
CA PHE A 414 19.30 9.44 3.06
C PHE A 414 18.22 10.51 3.30
N GLY A 415 17.26 10.24 4.17
CA GLY A 415 16.20 11.17 4.58
C GLY A 415 15.02 11.21 3.62
N TYR A 416 14.94 10.24 2.70
CA TYR A 416 13.83 10.08 1.77
C TYR A 416 13.46 8.59 1.68
N VAL A 417 12.53 8.14 2.52
CA VAL A 417 11.87 6.84 2.33
C VAL A 417 10.92 6.93 1.15
N SER A 418 11.13 6.09 0.12
CA SER A 418 10.40 6.18 -1.16
C SER A 418 8.93 5.78 -1.05
N VAL A 419 8.55 5.10 0.04
CA VAL A 419 7.17 4.75 0.36
C VAL A 419 6.95 4.68 1.86
N LEU A 420 5.99 5.45 2.36
CA LEU A 420 5.42 5.30 3.69
C LEU A 420 4.08 4.58 3.55
N PRO A 421 3.97 3.28 3.89
CA PRO A 421 2.75 2.51 3.62
C PRO A 421 1.53 3.08 4.35
N GLY A 422 0.42 3.28 3.63
CA GLY A 422 -0.83 3.74 4.23
C GLY A 422 -1.34 2.89 5.41
N ALA A 423 -0.99 1.59 5.44
CA ALA A 423 -1.39 0.67 6.51
C ALA A 423 -0.78 0.98 7.88
N PHE A 424 0.42 1.57 7.93
CA PHE A 424 1.03 2.03 9.19
C PHE A 424 2.10 3.09 8.94
N SER A 425 1.65 4.33 8.83
CA SER A 425 2.50 5.51 8.62
C SER A 425 2.03 6.68 9.47
N ALA A 426 2.85 7.70 9.57
CA ALA A 426 2.56 8.92 10.30
C ALA A 426 3.09 10.12 9.53
N TYR A 427 2.39 11.24 9.65
CA TYR A 427 2.72 12.48 8.97
C TYR A 427 2.59 13.65 9.92
N ARG A 428 3.50 14.61 9.80
CA ARG A 428 3.38 15.89 10.48
C ARG A 428 2.45 16.79 9.70
N THR A 429 1.44 17.35 10.34
CA THR A 429 0.36 18.09 9.65
C THR A 429 0.89 19.31 8.89
N ARG A 430 1.82 20.07 9.48
CA ARG A 430 2.45 21.20 8.78
C ARG A 430 3.31 20.80 7.58
N ALA A 431 3.87 19.59 7.57
CA ALA A 431 4.66 19.08 6.45
C ALA A 431 3.76 18.69 5.29
N ILE A 432 2.71 17.91 5.57
CA ILE A 432 1.84 17.32 4.55
C ILE A 432 0.91 18.34 3.87
N ARG A 433 0.50 19.40 4.56
CA ARG A 433 -0.34 20.47 3.99
C ARG A 433 0.30 21.19 2.80
N GLY A 434 -0.55 21.76 1.94
CA GLY A 434 -0.16 22.46 0.72
C GLY A 434 0.03 21.53 -0.46
N ARG A 435 1.07 21.76 -1.27
CA ARG A 435 1.34 20.98 -2.49
C ARG A 435 1.35 19.46 -2.29
N PRO A 436 1.89 18.87 -1.20
CA PRO A 436 1.89 17.41 -1.06
C PRO A 436 0.47 16.81 -1.03
N LEU A 437 -0.44 17.38 -0.24
CA LEU A 437 -1.85 16.95 -0.24
C LEU A 437 -2.59 17.29 -1.54
N GLN A 438 -2.33 18.45 -2.14
CA GLN A 438 -2.93 18.81 -3.44
C GLN A 438 -2.57 17.76 -4.51
N GLN A 439 -1.28 17.40 -4.59
CA GLN A 439 -0.80 16.37 -5.51
C GLN A 439 -1.41 15.00 -5.20
N TYR A 440 -1.52 14.66 -3.92
CA TYR A 440 -2.13 13.41 -3.47
C TYR A 440 -3.60 13.28 -3.90
N PHE A 441 -4.39 14.33 -3.69
CA PHE A 441 -5.82 14.33 -3.97
C PHE A 441 -6.18 14.43 -5.45
N HIS A 442 -5.23 14.73 -6.34
CA HIS A 442 -5.47 14.58 -7.78
C HIS A 442 -5.85 13.14 -8.19
N GLY A 443 -5.50 12.13 -7.38
CA GLY A 443 -5.94 10.75 -7.58
C GLY A 443 -7.40 10.49 -7.16
N ASP A 444 -8.10 11.47 -6.58
CA ASP A 444 -9.47 11.32 -6.12
C ASP A 444 -10.46 11.36 -7.30
N HIS A 445 -11.18 10.25 -7.49
CA HIS A 445 -12.19 10.13 -8.55
C HIS A 445 -13.36 11.10 -8.38
N SER A 446 -13.70 11.49 -7.14
CA SER A 446 -14.79 12.45 -6.90
C SER A 446 -14.40 13.89 -7.28
N LEU A 447 -13.10 14.22 -7.29
CA LEU A 447 -12.60 15.48 -7.83
C LEU A 447 -12.50 15.45 -9.35
N ALA A 448 -12.44 14.27 -9.98
CA ALA A 448 -12.31 14.18 -11.43
C ALA A 448 -13.46 14.87 -12.18
N ALA A 449 -14.68 14.78 -11.66
CA ALA A 449 -15.85 15.47 -12.23
C ALA A 449 -15.79 17.00 -12.04
N LYS A 450 -15.18 17.49 -10.95
CA LYS A 450 -14.99 18.93 -10.69
C LYS A 450 -13.81 19.53 -11.45
N LEU A 451 -12.75 18.74 -11.67
CA LEU A 451 -11.50 19.16 -12.29
C LEU A 451 -11.51 19.01 -13.82
N GLY A 452 -12.54 18.39 -14.41
CA GLY A 452 -12.63 18.16 -15.85
C GLY A 452 -11.38 17.46 -16.42
N ASP A 453 -10.79 18.03 -17.46
CA ASP A 453 -9.56 17.53 -18.12
C ASP A 453 -8.34 17.50 -17.18
N LYS A 454 -8.33 18.30 -16.10
CA LYS A 454 -7.26 18.27 -15.07
C LYS A 454 -7.46 17.13 -14.05
N GLY A 455 -8.63 16.48 -14.05
CA GLY A 455 -9.01 15.37 -13.17
C GLY A 455 -8.54 13.99 -13.65
N VAL A 456 -8.81 12.93 -12.85
CA VAL A 456 -8.42 11.53 -13.17
C VAL A 456 -8.91 11.06 -14.54
N GLN A 457 -10.02 11.59 -15.04
CA GLN A 457 -10.63 11.18 -16.31
C GLN A 457 -9.79 11.64 -17.52
N GLY A 458 -9.32 12.89 -17.53
CA GLY A 458 -8.45 13.46 -18.57
C GLY A 458 -6.97 13.04 -18.48
N MET A 459 -6.59 12.25 -17.46
CA MET A 459 -5.21 11.80 -17.30
C MET A 459 -4.83 10.71 -18.31
N GLY A 460 -3.67 10.89 -18.95
CA GLY A 460 -2.98 9.82 -19.68
C GLY A 460 -2.66 8.61 -18.80
N ILE A 461 -2.45 7.45 -19.43
CA ILE A 461 -2.26 6.14 -18.76
C ILE A 461 -1.14 6.18 -17.71
N PHE A 462 -0.04 6.88 -17.99
CA PHE A 462 1.08 7.02 -17.06
C PHE A 462 0.67 7.72 -15.75
N LYS A 463 -0.09 8.81 -15.84
CA LYS A 463 -0.55 9.59 -14.68
C LYS A 463 -1.61 8.82 -13.88
N LYS A 464 -2.48 8.04 -14.54
CA LYS A 464 -3.39 7.08 -13.87
C LYS A 464 -2.62 5.99 -13.11
N ASN A 465 -1.56 5.43 -13.70
CA ASN A 465 -0.71 4.44 -13.04
C ASN A 465 0.06 5.03 -11.85
N MET A 466 0.45 6.30 -11.92
CA MET A 466 1.12 7.01 -10.82
C MET A 466 0.25 6.99 -9.55
N PHE A 467 -1.06 7.25 -9.68
CA PHE A 467 -2.00 7.22 -8.56
C PHE A 467 -2.38 5.81 -8.05
N LEU A 468 -1.83 4.75 -8.63
CA LEU A 468 -1.87 3.41 -8.02
C LEU A 468 -0.88 3.25 -6.85
N ALA A 469 0.10 4.16 -6.75
CA ALA A 469 1.04 4.27 -5.64
C ALA A 469 1.09 5.72 -5.14
N GLU A 470 -0.08 6.25 -4.80
CA GLU A 470 -0.27 7.61 -4.29
C GLU A 470 0.62 7.94 -3.09
N ASP A 471 0.87 6.94 -2.23
CA ASP A 471 1.73 7.07 -1.05
C ASP A 471 3.19 7.42 -1.45
N ARG A 472 3.68 6.93 -2.59
CA ARG A 472 5.04 7.23 -3.08
C ARG A 472 5.18 8.66 -3.60
N ILE A 473 4.16 9.13 -4.30
CA ILE A 473 4.10 10.53 -4.78
C ILE A 473 4.12 11.46 -3.58
N LEU A 474 3.30 11.16 -2.57
CA LEU A 474 3.24 11.95 -1.34
C LEU A 474 4.60 12.03 -0.66
N CYS A 475 5.34 10.92 -0.59
CA CYS A 475 6.70 10.89 -0.04
C CYS A 475 7.64 11.83 -0.80
N PHE A 476 7.62 11.77 -2.14
CA PHE A 476 8.43 12.67 -2.96
C PHE A 476 8.04 14.14 -2.75
N GLU A 477 6.76 14.46 -2.80
CA GLU A 477 6.26 15.84 -2.64
C GLU A 477 6.58 16.43 -1.27
N LEU A 478 6.61 15.62 -0.22
CA LEU A 478 7.03 16.04 1.12
C LEU A 478 8.51 16.46 1.15
N VAL A 479 9.41 15.64 0.61
CA VAL A 479 10.86 15.92 0.61
C VAL A 479 11.20 17.05 -0.36
N ALA A 480 10.50 17.14 -1.49
CA ALA A 480 10.67 18.15 -2.54
C ALA A 480 9.82 19.43 -2.30
N LYS A 481 9.29 19.62 -1.09
CA LYS A 481 8.51 20.81 -0.73
C LYS A 481 9.44 22.03 -0.70
N ALA A 482 9.12 23.03 -1.53
CA ALA A 482 9.97 24.20 -1.70
C ALA A 482 10.09 25.00 -0.40
N LYS A 483 11.28 25.57 -0.16
CA LYS A 483 11.61 26.36 1.05
C LYS A 483 11.41 25.61 2.37
N ASP A 484 11.42 24.28 2.33
CA ASP A 484 11.34 23.41 3.49
C ASP A 484 12.49 22.40 3.47
N LYS A 485 12.71 21.70 4.59
CA LYS A 485 13.77 20.70 4.74
C LYS A 485 13.27 19.39 5.38
N TRP A 486 12.08 18.98 4.96
CA TRP A 486 11.42 17.79 5.47
C TRP A 486 12.18 16.52 5.10
N VAL A 487 12.36 15.65 6.08
CA VAL A 487 12.90 14.29 5.88
C VAL A 487 11.84 13.26 6.20
N LEU A 488 11.98 12.08 5.59
CA LEU A 488 11.15 10.91 5.88
C LEU A 488 11.97 9.84 6.59
N GLY A 489 11.34 9.13 7.53
CA GLY A 489 12.02 8.17 8.40
C GLY A 489 11.37 6.79 8.48
N TYR A 490 12.18 5.80 8.85
CA TYR A 490 11.72 4.46 9.20
C TYR A 490 11.96 4.18 10.68
N VAL A 491 10.89 3.89 11.42
CA VAL A 491 10.91 3.66 12.87
C VAL A 491 10.76 2.16 13.13
N LYS A 492 11.89 1.45 13.11
CA LYS A 492 11.96 -0.02 13.35
C LYS A 492 11.19 -0.52 14.58
N PRO A 493 11.26 0.12 15.78
CA PRO A 493 10.53 -0.40 16.95
C PRO A 493 9.01 -0.24 16.85
N ALA A 494 8.50 0.64 15.97
CA ALA A 494 7.08 0.76 15.71
C ALA A 494 6.62 -0.36 14.78
N LYS A 495 6.00 -1.41 15.32
CA LYS A 495 5.55 -2.58 14.55
C LYS A 495 4.05 -2.60 14.27
N GLY A 496 3.66 -3.01 13.07
CA GLY A 496 2.27 -3.26 12.68
C GLY A 496 2.11 -4.65 12.05
N GLU A 497 1.19 -5.44 12.58
CA GLU A 497 0.84 -6.76 12.04
C GLU A 497 -0.33 -6.64 11.05
N THR A 498 -0.18 -7.18 9.85
CA THR A 498 -1.24 -7.19 8.83
C THR A 498 -1.41 -8.56 8.18
N ASP A 499 -2.59 -8.78 7.60
CA ASP A 499 -2.87 -9.97 6.81
C ASP A 499 -2.17 -9.88 5.44
N VAL A 500 -1.83 -11.04 4.89
CA VAL A 500 -1.15 -11.15 3.60
C VAL A 500 -1.97 -12.02 2.65
N PRO A 501 -1.85 -11.85 1.32
CA PRO A 501 -2.57 -12.67 0.35
C PRO A 501 -2.27 -14.16 0.57
N GLU A 502 -3.33 -14.97 0.66
CA GLU A 502 -3.21 -16.42 0.81
C GLU A 502 -3.48 -17.16 -0.52
N SER A 503 -4.01 -16.45 -1.52
CA SER A 503 -4.31 -16.99 -2.85
C SER A 503 -3.52 -16.31 -3.98
N ALA A 504 -3.22 -17.05 -5.05
CA ALA A 504 -2.49 -16.54 -6.20
C ALA A 504 -3.18 -15.34 -6.88
N ALA A 505 -4.52 -15.36 -6.99
CA ALA A 505 -5.28 -14.28 -7.63
C ALA A 505 -5.21 -12.97 -6.83
N GLU A 506 -5.22 -13.05 -5.49
CA GLU A 506 -5.04 -11.88 -4.62
C GLU A 506 -3.62 -11.34 -4.70
N LEU A 507 -2.62 -12.23 -4.66
CA LEU A 507 -1.21 -11.86 -4.77
C LEU A 507 -0.95 -11.15 -6.11
N ILE A 508 -1.37 -11.70 -7.24
CA ILE A 508 -1.18 -11.08 -8.56
C ILE A 508 -1.89 -9.73 -8.65
N GLY A 509 -3.11 -9.64 -8.12
CA GLY A 509 -3.85 -8.37 -8.04
C GLY A 509 -3.12 -7.31 -7.20
N GLN A 510 -2.45 -7.72 -6.12
CA GLN A 510 -1.59 -6.85 -5.31
C GLN A 510 -0.34 -6.42 -6.09
N ARG A 511 0.38 -7.36 -6.69
CA ARG A 511 1.62 -7.10 -7.44
C ARG A 511 1.44 -6.20 -8.64
N ARG A 512 0.36 -6.39 -9.40
CA ARG A 512 0.04 -5.51 -10.54
C ARG A 512 -0.06 -4.04 -10.11
N ARG A 513 -0.70 -3.77 -8.97
CA ARG A 513 -0.81 -2.41 -8.43
C ARG A 513 0.52 -1.87 -7.95
N TRP A 514 1.24 -2.68 -7.16
CA TRP A 514 2.49 -2.26 -6.51
C TRP A 514 3.62 -2.04 -7.50
N LEU A 515 3.81 -2.94 -8.47
CA LEU A 515 4.88 -2.83 -9.46
C LEU A 515 4.63 -1.65 -10.42
N ASN A 516 3.42 -1.56 -10.99
CA ASN A 516 3.09 -0.47 -11.91
C ASN A 516 3.15 0.89 -11.23
N GLY A 517 2.62 0.98 -10.00
CA GLY A 517 2.67 2.21 -9.22
C GLY A 517 4.10 2.60 -8.81
N SER A 518 4.93 1.63 -8.39
CA SER A 518 6.33 1.89 -8.02
C SER A 518 7.16 2.36 -9.21
N PHE A 519 6.99 1.75 -10.38
CA PHE A 519 7.67 2.16 -11.60
C PHE A 519 7.29 3.60 -12.00
N ALA A 520 5.99 3.90 -12.09
CA ALA A 520 5.51 5.22 -12.47
C ALA A 520 5.94 6.30 -11.46
N ALA A 521 5.88 6.02 -10.16
CA ALA A 521 6.32 6.94 -9.11
C ALA A 521 7.84 7.17 -9.14
N GLY A 522 8.64 6.14 -9.42
CA GLY A 522 10.09 6.27 -9.58
C GLY A 522 10.47 7.19 -10.73
N VAL A 523 9.86 6.98 -11.91
CA VAL A 523 10.04 7.86 -13.07
C VAL A 523 9.60 9.30 -12.75
N TYR A 524 8.47 9.47 -12.05
CA TYR A 524 8.00 10.79 -11.61
C TYR A 524 9.02 11.49 -10.70
N ALA A 525 9.53 10.79 -9.68
CA ALA A 525 10.50 11.33 -8.73
C ALA A 525 11.80 11.76 -9.42
N LEU A 526 12.30 10.98 -10.38
CA LEU A 526 13.50 11.33 -11.15
C LEU A 526 13.27 12.52 -12.08
N ALA A 527 12.15 12.52 -12.82
CA ALA A 527 11.82 13.63 -13.72
C ALA A 527 11.67 14.96 -12.97
N HIS A 528 11.17 14.92 -11.73
CA HIS A 528 10.96 16.09 -10.89
C HIS A 528 12.09 16.35 -9.89
N PHE A 529 13.15 15.54 -9.91
CA PHE A 529 14.29 15.66 -9.00
C PHE A 529 14.91 17.07 -8.94
N PRO A 530 14.97 17.88 -10.02
CA PRO A 530 15.46 19.25 -9.94
C PRO A 530 14.74 20.14 -8.91
N ARG A 531 13.53 19.78 -8.48
CA ARG A 531 12.82 20.48 -7.40
C ARG A 531 13.51 20.36 -6.04
N MET A 532 14.34 19.34 -5.82
CA MET A 532 15.13 19.21 -4.60
C MET A 532 16.04 20.42 -4.37
N TYR A 533 16.49 21.11 -5.42
CA TYR A 533 17.29 22.32 -5.31
C TYR A 533 16.50 23.57 -4.87
N LYS A 534 15.16 23.51 -4.86
CA LYS A 534 14.29 24.58 -4.34
C LYS A 534 13.97 24.41 -2.85
N THR A 535 14.52 23.37 -2.21
CA THR A 535 14.35 23.07 -0.78
C THR A 535 15.44 23.78 0.06
N TRP A 536 15.31 23.75 1.38
CA TRP A 536 16.33 24.20 2.34
C TRP A 536 17.19 23.05 2.87
N HIS A 537 17.28 21.94 2.13
CA HIS A 537 18.20 20.85 2.46
C HIS A 537 19.65 21.32 2.35
N ASN A 538 20.48 20.91 3.32
CA ASN A 538 21.91 21.24 3.29
C ASN A 538 22.64 20.45 2.17
N PRO A 539 23.86 20.87 1.77
CA PRO A 539 24.59 20.21 0.68
C PRO A 539 24.87 18.72 0.90
N ILE A 540 25.11 18.31 2.15
CA ILE A 540 25.34 16.89 2.50
C ILE A 540 24.07 16.07 2.26
N ARG A 541 22.91 16.59 2.67
CA ARG A 541 21.61 15.95 2.42
C ARG A 541 21.34 15.87 0.92
N LEU A 542 21.60 16.95 0.18
CA LEU A 542 21.45 16.94 -1.27
C LEU A 542 22.36 15.88 -1.94
N LEU A 543 23.60 15.70 -1.47
CA LEU A 543 24.47 14.63 -1.96
C LEU A 543 23.83 13.24 -1.79
N PHE A 544 23.32 12.92 -0.60
CA PHE A 544 22.66 11.63 -0.36
C PHE A 544 21.36 11.46 -1.16
N LEU A 545 20.61 12.53 -1.40
CA LEU A 545 19.45 12.49 -2.30
C LEU A 545 19.85 12.19 -3.75
N HIS A 546 21.02 12.65 -4.22
CA HIS A 546 21.56 12.24 -5.52
C HIS A 546 21.97 10.78 -5.55
N VAL A 547 22.64 10.29 -4.51
CA VAL A 547 22.98 8.86 -4.37
C VAL A 547 21.71 8.02 -4.48
N GLN A 548 20.64 8.43 -3.81
CA GLN A 548 19.35 7.75 -3.90
C GLN A 548 18.69 7.86 -5.29
N ALA A 549 18.82 9.00 -5.98
CA ALA A 549 18.33 9.15 -7.35
C ALA A 549 19.08 8.22 -8.32
N ILE A 550 20.41 8.09 -8.17
CA ILE A 550 21.22 7.12 -8.92
C ILE A 550 20.77 5.70 -8.63
N TYR A 551 20.61 5.34 -7.35
CA TYR A 551 20.10 4.04 -6.93
C TYR A 551 18.75 3.72 -7.58
N THR A 552 17.82 4.69 -7.56
CA THR A 552 16.49 4.54 -8.17
C THR A 552 16.59 4.41 -9.69
N THR A 553 17.52 5.12 -10.34
CA THR A 553 17.75 5.05 -11.78
C THR A 553 18.23 3.67 -12.19
N VAL A 554 19.24 3.13 -11.49
CA VAL A 554 19.73 1.76 -11.71
C VAL A 554 18.61 0.75 -11.46
N GLY A 555 17.83 0.93 -10.39
CA GLY A 555 16.70 0.05 -10.07
C GLY A 555 15.60 0.06 -11.14
N LEU A 556 15.31 1.20 -11.77
CA LEU A 556 14.34 1.31 -12.87
C LEU A 556 14.86 0.63 -14.14
N ILE A 557 16.13 0.82 -14.49
CA ILE A 557 16.77 0.13 -15.62
C ILE A 557 16.70 -1.39 -15.41
N MET A 558 17.12 -1.86 -14.23
CA MET A 558 17.07 -3.29 -13.90
C MET A 558 15.64 -3.84 -13.91
N SER A 559 14.68 -3.08 -13.38
CA SER A 559 13.25 -3.45 -13.43
C SER A 559 12.73 -3.56 -14.86
N TRP A 560 13.11 -2.63 -15.74
CA TRP A 560 12.68 -2.61 -17.14
C TRP A 560 13.16 -3.85 -17.91
N PHE A 561 14.43 -4.23 -17.70
CA PHE A 561 15.02 -5.41 -18.34
C PHE A 561 14.83 -6.71 -17.54
N SER A 562 14.15 -6.68 -16.40
CA SER A 562 14.06 -7.82 -15.48
C SER A 562 13.57 -9.12 -16.15
N LEU A 563 12.54 -9.02 -16.99
CA LEU A 563 11.98 -10.17 -17.71
C LEU A 563 13.00 -10.81 -18.66
N ALA A 564 13.76 -9.98 -19.39
CA ALA A 564 14.82 -10.43 -20.27
C ALA A 564 15.99 -11.02 -19.46
N ASN A 565 16.40 -10.34 -18.37
CA ASN A 565 17.47 -10.80 -17.49
C ASN A 565 17.17 -12.17 -16.90
N TRP A 566 15.94 -12.42 -16.44
CA TRP A 566 15.53 -13.73 -15.93
C TRP A 566 15.59 -14.82 -17.00
N TYR A 567 15.13 -14.53 -18.22
CA TYR A 567 15.21 -15.48 -19.33
C TYR A 567 16.66 -15.76 -19.75
N VAL A 568 17.47 -14.72 -19.92
CA VAL A 568 18.89 -14.85 -20.29
C VAL A 568 19.65 -15.64 -19.23
N THR A 569 19.42 -15.36 -17.95
CA THR A 569 20.02 -16.12 -16.84
C THR A 569 19.61 -17.60 -16.90
N PHE A 570 18.32 -17.87 -17.10
CA PHE A 570 17.81 -19.23 -17.23
C PHE A 570 18.45 -19.96 -18.42
N ALA A 571 18.46 -19.34 -19.60
CA ALA A 571 19.02 -19.93 -20.82
C ALA A 571 20.54 -20.13 -20.71
N ALA A 572 21.28 -19.14 -20.21
CA ALA A 572 22.72 -19.20 -20.09
C ALA A 572 23.18 -20.30 -19.13
N ILE A 573 22.55 -20.42 -17.95
CA ILE A 573 22.97 -21.41 -16.95
C ILE A 573 22.71 -22.83 -17.45
N ILE A 574 21.55 -23.10 -18.06
CA ILE A 574 21.23 -24.46 -18.52
C ILE A 574 22.08 -24.86 -19.74
N ASP A 575 22.40 -23.90 -20.62
CA ASP A 575 23.31 -24.12 -21.75
C ASP A 575 24.74 -24.34 -21.29
N LEU A 576 25.19 -23.59 -20.29
CA LEU A 576 26.52 -23.73 -19.73
C LEU A 576 26.72 -25.13 -19.14
N VAL A 577 25.75 -25.59 -18.35
CA VAL A 577 25.80 -26.95 -17.77
C VAL A 577 25.74 -28.02 -18.86
N HIS A 578 24.87 -27.85 -19.86
CA HIS A 578 24.79 -28.77 -21.00
C HIS A 578 26.09 -28.84 -21.79
N GLN A 579 26.70 -27.69 -22.12
CA GLN A 579 27.95 -27.61 -22.86
C GLN A 579 29.08 -28.30 -22.09
N PHE A 580 29.22 -28.03 -20.79
CA PHE A 580 30.28 -28.62 -19.97
C PHE A 580 30.11 -30.12 -19.72
N TRP A 581 28.87 -30.63 -19.72
CA TRP A 581 28.64 -32.08 -19.69
C TRP A 581 28.88 -32.76 -21.04
N ARG A 582 28.54 -32.09 -22.15
CA ARG A 582 28.75 -32.63 -23.49
C ARG A 582 30.23 -32.63 -23.88
N ASP A 583 30.93 -31.58 -23.48
CA ASP A 583 32.33 -31.36 -23.83
C ASP A 583 33.10 -30.86 -22.59
N PRO A 584 33.68 -31.79 -21.80
CA PRO A 584 34.52 -31.44 -20.67
C PRO A 584 35.72 -30.57 -21.04
N TYR A 585 36.22 -30.61 -22.29
CA TYR A 585 37.32 -29.74 -22.74
C TYR A 585 36.91 -28.26 -22.74
N ALA A 586 35.66 -27.97 -23.12
CA ALA A 586 35.10 -26.63 -23.04
C ALA A 586 35.05 -26.11 -21.58
N ALA A 587 34.82 -27.01 -20.61
CA ALA A 587 34.86 -26.66 -19.19
C ALA A 587 36.29 -26.32 -18.70
N GLY A 588 37.32 -26.95 -19.28
CA GLY A 588 38.73 -26.61 -19.06
C GLY A 588 39.20 -25.33 -19.77
N GLY A 589 38.34 -24.69 -20.57
CA GLY A 589 38.69 -23.48 -21.33
C GLY A 589 39.47 -23.76 -22.63
N PHE A 590 39.49 -24.99 -23.12
CA PHE A 590 40.13 -25.33 -24.38
C PHE A 590 39.14 -25.12 -25.54
N GLN A 591 39.43 -24.17 -26.44
CA GLN A 591 38.65 -23.97 -27.68
C GLN A 591 39.34 -24.64 -28.86
N ASP A 592 38.68 -25.64 -29.45
CA ASP A 592 38.80 -26.22 -30.81
C ASP A 592 40.19 -26.49 -31.45
N ASN A 593 41.31 -26.41 -30.73
CA ASN A 593 42.61 -26.89 -31.22
C ASN A 593 42.79 -28.39 -30.95
N ARG A 594 41.99 -29.20 -31.65
CA ARG A 594 41.97 -30.69 -31.59
C ARG A 594 43.25 -31.37 -32.11
N ASN A 595 44.29 -30.60 -32.42
CA ASN A 595 45.61 -31.09 -32.84
C ASN A 595 46.62 -31.23 -31.68
N THR A 596 46.19 -30.99 -30.44
CA THR A 596 47.02 -31.24 -29.25
C THR A 596 46.83 -32.69 -28.79
N THR A 597 47.93 -33.38 -28.48
CA THR A 597 47.92 -34.70 -27.82
C THR A 597 46.92 -34.69 -26.67
N ASP A 598 46.01 -35.67 -26.67
CA ASP A 598 44.95 -35.87 -25.66
C ASP A 598 45.33 -35.26 -24.29
N PRO A 599 44.72 -34.11 -23.92
CA PRO A 599 44.99 -33.42 -22.67
C PRO A 599 44.81 -34.30 -21.42
N PHE A 600 44.05 -35.41 -21.49
CA PHE A 600 43.91 -36.33 -20.35
C PHE A 600 45.17 -37.17 -20.09
N LYS A 601 46.14 -37.24 -21.00
CA LYS A 601 47.35 -38.07 -20.80
C LYS A 601 48.31 -37.57 -19.73
N SER A 602 48.35 -36.25 -19.47
CA SER A 602 49.13 -35.69 -18.36
C SER A 602 48.75 -34.23 -18.09
N PRO A 603 48.72 -33.78 -16.82
CA PRO A 603 48.62 -32.36 -16.50
C PRO A 603 49.80 -31.61 -17.15
N GLY A 604 49.52 -30.47 -17.79
CA GLY A 604 50.53 -29.63 -18.43
C GLY A 604 51.53 -29.02 -17.43
N GLY A 605 52.51 -28.27 -17.96
CA GLY A 605 53.60 -27.71 -17.15
C GLY A 605 53.24 -26.40 -16.44
N THR A 606 52.27 -25.64 -16.96
CA THR A 606 51.86 -24.35 -16.40
C THR A 606 50.73 -24.49 -15.37
N SER A 607 50.63 -23.54 -14.44
CA SER A 607 49.56 -23.50 -13.42
C SER A 607 48.16 -23.51 -14.05
N ALA A 608 47.98 -22.81 -15.18
CA ALA A 608 46.72 -22.76 -15.91
C ALA A 608 46.32 -24.12 -16.50
N GLU A 609 47.27 -24.85 -17.08
CA GLU A 609 47.04 -26.18 -17.65
C GLU A 609 46.70 -27.21 -16.57
N LYS A 610 47.34 -27.15 -15.39
CA LYS A 610 47.01 -28.04 -14.26
C LYS A 610 45.60 -27.79 -13.73
N ILE A 611 45.20 -26.53 -13.58
CA ILE A 611 43.84 -26.15 -13.14
C ILE A 611 42.81 -26.60 -14.18
N ALA A 612 43.09 -26.38 -15.47
CA ALA A 612 42.23 -26.79 -16.57
C ALA A 612 42.07 -28.31 -16.61
N TRP A 613 43.15 -29.06 -16.41
CA TRP A 613 43.14 -30.53 -16.38
C TRP A 613 42.23 -31.09 -15.28
N VAL A 614 42.39 -30.61 -14.04
CA VAL A 614 41.54 -31.03 -12.90
C VAL A 614 40.09 -30.60 -13.11
N THR A 615 39.86 -29.45 -13.73
CA THR A 615 38.52 -29.00 -14.09
C THR A 615 37.87 -29.98 -15.06
N MET A 616 38.56 -30.34 -16.15
CA MET A 616 38.08 -31.32 -17.13
C MET A 616 37.80 -32.68 -16.50
N GLU A 617 38.72 -33.19 -15.68
CA GLU A 617 38.54 -34.46 -14.96
C GLU A 617 37.26 -34.41 -14.11
N CYS A 618 37.01 -33.30 -13.42
CA CYS A 618 35.79 -33.16 -12.62
C CYS A 618 34.51 -33.15 -13.46
N TRP A 619 34.54 -32.65 -14.68
CA TRP A 619 33.38 -32.66 -15.59
C TRP A 619 33.23 -33.97 -16.37
N SER A 620 34.30 -34.77 -16.49
CA SER A 620 34.32 -36.08 -17.14
C SER A 620 33.69 -37.20 -16.28
N GLY A 621 33.19 -38.27 -16.92
CA GLY A 621 32.78 -39.50 -16.23
C GLY A 621 31.49 -39.38 -15.41
N THR A 622 30.64 -38.38 -15.72
CA THR A 622 29.31 -38.25 -15.12
C THR A 622 28.33 -39.28 -15.69
N VAL A 623 27.20 -39.52 -15.01
CA VAL A 623 26.16 -40.49 -15.42
C VAL A 623 25.56 -40.18 -16.82
N LEU A 624 25.77 -38.96 -17.32
CA LEU A 624 25.28 -38.48 -18.61
C LEU A 624 26.37 -38.40 -19.70
N ASP A 625 27.63 -38.62 -19.31
CA ASP A 625 28.77 -38.71 -20.21
C ASP A 625 28.96 -40.18 -20.61
N ASN A 626 28.90 -40.48 -21.91
CA ASN A 626 29.46 -41.72 -22.39
C ASN A 626 30.91 -41.42 -22.78
N THR A 627 31.84 -42.12 -22.13
CA THR A 627 33.28 -42.03 -22.41
C THR A 627 33.67 -42.58 -23.80
N ALA A 628 32.70 -42.86 -24.69
CA ALA A 628 32.99 -43.43 -26.01
C ALA A 628 33.48 -42.38 -27.01
N HIS A 629 33.23 -41.08 -26.77
CA HIS A 629 33.69 -40.00 -27.64
C HIS A 629 35.20 -39.72 -27.53
N PHE A 630 35.86 -40.18 -26.45
CA PHE A 630 37.30 -40.06 -26.25
C PHE A 630 38.14 -40.94 -27.20
N ASN A 631 37.53 -41.96 -27.82
CA ASN A 631 38.24 -42.89 -28.71
C ASN A 631 37.99 -42.63 -30.21
N ASN A 632 37.06 -41.74 -30.56
CA ASN A 632 36.76 -41.39 -31.96
C ASN A 632 36.25 -39.95 -32.06
N PRO A 633 37.07 -38.99 -32.55
CA PRO A 633 36.67 -37.59 -32.74
C PRO A 633 35.47 -37.39 -33.68
N ASP A 634 35.24 -38.33 -34.60
CA ASP A 634 34.12 -38.32 -35.54
C ASP A 634 32.85 -38.98 -34.97
N SER A 635 32.91 -39.53 -33.74
CA SER A 635 31.72 -40.07 -33.05
C SER A 635 30.88 -39.02 -32.34
N VAL A 636 31.31 -37.75 -32.38
CA VAL A 636 30.55 -36.61 -31.86
C VAL A 636 29.53 -36.20 -32.92
N PRO A 637 28.38 -36.88 -33.06
CA PRO A 637 27.17 -36.04 -33.01
C PRO A 637 25.84 -36.58 -32.45
N ASP A 638 25.43 -37.86 -32.48
CA ASP A 638 23.97 -38.07 -32.72
C ASP A 638 23.16 -39.15 -31.98
N LYS A 639 23.63 -39.82 -30.93
CA LYS A 639 22.73 -40.73 -30.18
C LYS A 639 22.12 -40.09 -28.93
N TYR A 640 21.35 -39.04 -29.21
CA TYR A 640 20.44 -38.31 -28.32
C TYR A 640 21.13 -37.35 -27.34
N ASP A 641 21.45 -36.15 -27.84
CA ASP A 641 21.59 -34.95 -27.01
C ASP A 641 20.21 -34.52 -26.45
N TRP A 642 19.59 -35.44 -25.71
CA TRP A 642 18.25 -35.30 -25.15
C TRP A 642 18.22 -34.14 -24.15
N LEU A 643 19.35 -33.82 -23.52
CA LEU A 643 19.47 -32.70 -22.60
C LEU A 643 19.52 -31.35 -23.34
N GLY A 644 20.26 -31.25 -24.44
CA GLY A 644 20.23 -30.08 -25.31
C GLY A 644 18.83 -29.86 -25.91
N GLN A 645 18.19 -30.94 -26.36
CA GLN A 645 16.80 -30.90 -26.85
C GLN A 645 15.80 -30.51 -25.75
N LEU A 646 15.97 -31.04 -24.54
CA LEU A 646 15.18 -30.69 -23.37
C LEU A 646 15.37 -29.21 -23.02
N ASN A 647 16.60 -28.73 -22.90
CA ASN A 647 16.90 -27.32 -22.60
C ASN A 647 16.32 -26.39 -23.67
N TYR A 648 16.42 -26.75 -24.95
CA TYR A 648 15.79 -26.01 -26.04
C TYR A 648 14.26 -25.97 -25.89
N ALA A 649 13.62 -27.11 -25.63
CA ALA A 649 12.19 -27.18 -25.36
C ALA A 649 11.78 -26.34 -24.14
N LEU A 650 12.55 -26.39 -23.05
CA LEU A 650 12.31 -25.60 -21.84
C LEU A 650 12.38 -24.09 -22.12
N LYS A 651 13.34 -23.63 -22.93
CA LYS A 651 13.42 -22.22 -23.35
C LYS A 651 12.22 -21.80 -24.18
N LEU A 652 11.77 -22.63 -25.11
CA LEU A 652 10.56 -22.36 -25.90
C LEU A 652 9.31 -22.27 -25.02
N VAL A 653 9.17 -23.21 -24.07
CA VAL A 653 8.07 -23.17 -23.09
C VAL A 653 8.15 -21.91 -22.22
N TYR A 654 9.34 -21.51 -21.77
CA TYR A 654 9.53 -20.27 -21.03
C TYR A 654 9.05 -19.05 -21.82
N LEU A 655 9.50 -18.90 -23.08
CA LEU A 655 9.09 -17.79 -23.94
C LEU A 655 7.58 -17.81 -24.26
N ALA A 656 7.01 -19.00 -24.47
CA ALA A 656 5.57 -19.16 -24.67
C ALA A 656 4.78 -18.72 -23.42
N LEU A 657 5.24 -19.08 -22.22
CA LEU A 657 4.62 -18.66 -20.96
C LEU A 657 4.75 -17.16 -20.72
N VAL A 658 5.90 -16.57 -21.04
CA VAL A 658 6.07 -15.11 -21.00
C VAL A 658 5.09 -14.41 -21.95
N SER A 659 4.97 -14.91 -23.18
CA SER A 659 4.00 -14.40 -24.16
C SER A 659 2.57 -14.53 -23.66
N LEU A 660 2.24 -15.67 -23.04
CA LEU A 660 0.95 -15.89 -22.38
C LEU A 660 0.71 -14.87 -21.25
N GLN A 661 1.71 -14.56 -20.41
CA GLN A 661 1.55 -13.55 -19.37
C GLN A 661 1.30 -12.16 -19.94
N ILE A 662 1.95 -11.79 -21.04
CA ILE A 662 1.71 -10.51 -21.73
C ILE A 662 0.26 -10.45 -22.20
N ILE A 663 -0.24 -11.51 -22.83
CA ILE A 663 -1.64 -11.59 -23.30
C ILE A 663 -2.62 -11.51 -22.12
N LEU A 664 -2.37 -12.28 -21.05
CA LEU A 664 -3.21 -12.28 -19.85
C LEU A 664 -3.22 -10.91 -19.16
N ALA A 665 -2.12 -10.16 -19.23
CA ALA A 665 -2.00 -8.82 -18.68
C ALA A 665 -2.79 -7.77 -19.47
N LEU A 666 -2.95 -7.95 -20.79
CA LEU A 666 -3.69 -7.03 -21.67
C LEU A 666 -5.22 -7.17 -21.53
N GLY A 667 -5.74 -8.39 -21.42
CA GLY A 667 -7.18 -8.65 -21.56
C GLY A 667 -7.97 -8.92 -20.28
N ASN A 668 -7.41 -9.64 -19.30
CA ASN A 668 -8.22 -10.24 -18.23
C ASN A 668 -7.83 -9.77 -16.82
N ARG A 669 -8.84 -9.50 -15.97
CA ARG A 669 -8.63 -9.38 -14.52
C ARG A 669 -8.18 -10.77 -14.00
N PRO A 670 -7.19 -10.87 -13.09
CA PRO A 670 -6.71 -12.17 -12.56
C PRO A 670 -7.81 -13.07 -11.97
N LYS A 671 -8.93 -12.46 -11.56
CA LYS A 671 -10.11 -13.17 -11.05
C LYS A 671 -10.88 -13.95 -12.13
N GLY A 672 -10.79 -13.56 -13.40
CA GLY A 672 -11.47 -14.22 -14.53
C GLY A 672 -10.77 -15.49 -15.00
N GLU A 673 -9.43 -15.48 -15.03
CA GLU A 673 -8.62 -16.60 -15.57
C GLU A 673 -7.67 -17.20 -14.53
N LYS A 674 -8.21 -17.54 -13.35
CA LYS A 674 -7.40 -18.04 -12.21
C LYS A 674 -6.54 -19.25 -12.56
N LYS A 675 -7.06 -20.16 -13.40
CA LYS A 675 -6.37 -21.40 -13.79
C LYS A 675 -5.11 -21.12 -14.60
N ALA A 676 -5.19 -20.22 -15.60
CA ALA A 676 -4.06 -19.88 -16.45
C ALA A 676 -2.90 -19.26 -15.64
N TYR A 677 -3.23 -18.36 -14.72
CA TYR A 677 -2.25 -17.76 -13.80
C TYR A 677 -1.63 -18.80 -12.86
N LEU A 678 -2.44 -19.69 -12.27
CA LEU A 678 -1.94 -20.72 -11.36
C LEU A 678 -1.02 -21.72 -12.08
N ILE A 679 -1.41 -22.20 -13.26
CA ILE A 679 -0.60 -23.12 -14.07
C ILE A 679 0.73 -22.47 -14.42
N SER A 680 0.70 -21.22 -14.91
CA SER A 680 1.92 -20.50 -15.26
C SER A 680 2.83 -20.28 -14.06
N LEU A 681 2.27 -19.95 -12.90
CA LEU A 681 3.03 -19.80 -11.64
C LEU A 681 3.73 -21.12 -11.26
N CYS A 682 3.03 -22.27 -11.36
CA CYS A 682 3.62 -23.57 -11.05
C CYS A 682 4.75 -23.93 -12.02
N ILE A 683 4.64 -23.61 -13.31
CA ILE A 683 5.70 -23.89 -14.29
C ILE A 683 6.90 -22.96 -14.07
N PHE A 684 6.69 -21.67 -13.81
CA PHE A 684 7.81 -20.78 -13.45
C PHE A 684 8.49 -21.22 -12.15
N ALA A 685 7.74 -21.74 -11.18
CA ALA A 685 8.30 -22.29 -9.95
C ALA A 685 9.18 -23.53 -10.24
N SER A 686 8.77 -24.43 -11.14
CA SER A 686 9.61 -25.57 -11.52
C SER A 686 10.87 -25.14 -12.28
N PHE A 687 10.78 -24.12 -13.14
CA PHE A 687 11.96 -23.52 -13.79
C PHE A 687 12.92 -22.89 -12.77
N ALA A 688 12.40 -22.21 -11.75
CA ALA A 688 13.24 -21.66 -10.69
C ALA A 688 13.96 -22.76 -9.89
N ILE A 689 13.28 -23.87 -9.58
CA ILE A 689 13.91 -25.02 -8.90
C ILE A 689 14.99 -25.66 -9.78
N TYR A 690 14.71 -25.83 -11.08
CA TYR A 690 15.68 -26.36 -12.04
C TYR A 690 16.91 -25.44 -12.13
N LEU A 691 16.70 -24.13 -12.25
CA LEU A 691 17.76 -23.13 -12.30
C LEU A 691 18.61 -23.16 -11.02
N LEU A 692 17.99 -23.23 -9.84
CA LEU A 692 18.71 -23.33 -8.56
C LEU A 692 19.54 -24.61 -8.48
N THR A 693 19.00 -25.72 -8.95
CA THR A 693 19.72 -27.01 -8.97
C THR A 693 20.94 -26.94 -9.90
N MET A 694 20.77 -26.40 -11.10
CA MET A 694 21.86 -26.23 -12.07
C MET A 694 22.92 -25.23 -11.59
N THR A 695 22.49 -24.14 -10.95
CA THR A 695 23.40 -23.16 -10.34
C THR A 695 24.21 -23.78 -9.20
N LEU A 696 23.58 -24.56 -8.33
CA LEU A 696 24.26 -25.27 -7.25
C LEU A 696 25.26 -26.29 -7.80
N PHE A 697 24.86 -27.06 -8.82
CA PHE A 697 25.74 -28.01 -9.48
C PHE A 697 26.96 -27.32 -10.10
N LEU A 698 26.75 -26.25 -10.85
CA LEU A 698 27.81 -25.43 -11.44
C LEU A 698 28.75 -24.88 -10.36
N THR A 699 28.19 -24.40 -9.25
CA THR A 699 28.97 -23.89 -8.10
C THR A 699 29.84 -24.99 -7.51
N VAL A 700 29.29 -26.19 -7.24
CA VAL A 700 30.07 -27.32 -6.71
C VAL A 700 31.20 -27.70 -7.68
N LYS A 701 30.92 -27.77 -8.98
CA LYS A 701 31.93 -28.11 -9.99
C LYS A 701 33.01 -27.03 -10.16
N ALA A 702 32.67 -25.76 -9.98
CA ALA A 702 33.64 -24.67 -9.99
C ALA A 702 34.71 -24.83 -8.89
N PHE A 703 34.37 -25.45 -7.75
CA PHE A 703 35.30 -25.69 -6.65
C PHE A 703 36.13 -26.98 -6.78
N CYS A 704 35.95 -27.83 -7.81
CA CYS A 704 36.76 -29.05 -7.95
C CYS A 704 38.28 -28.81 -7.98
N PRO A 705 38.82 -27.83 -8.75
CA PRO A 705 40.25 -27.59 -8.82
C PRO A 705 40.81 -26.79 -7.63
N ILE A 706 40.04 -26.57 -6.55
CA ILE A 706 40.42 -25.66 -5.46
C ILE A 706 41.76 -26.02 -4.80
N HIS A 707 42.08 -27.31 -4.69
CA HIS A 707 43.34 -27.77 -4.11
C HIS A 707 44.55 -27.33 -4.95
N VAL A 708 44.53 -27.58 -6.26
CA VAL A 708 45.58 -27.11 -7.19
C VAL A 708 45.64 -25.59 -7.26
N GLN A 709 44.50 -24.91 -7.23
CA GLN A 709 44.46 -23.45 -7.22
C GLN A 709 45.12 -22.86 -5.97
N LEU A 710 44.96 -23.50 -4.81
CA LEU A 710 45.60 -23.08 -3.56
C LEU A 710 47.11 -23.38 -3.58
N ASP A 711 47.52 -24.54 -4.06
CA ASP A 711 48.94 -24.93 -4.17
C ASP A 711 49.71 -23.98 -5.11
N GLU A 712 49.13 -23.65 -6.27
CA GLU A 712 49.71 -22.71 -7.23
C GLU A 712 49.66 -21.25 -6.74
N ALA A 713 48.64 -20.88 -5.96
CA ALA A 713 48.58 -19.57 -5.33
C ALA A 713 49.66 -19.41 -4.25
N GLU A 714 49.90 -20.43 -3.43
CA GLU A 714 50.99 -20.46 -2.46
C GLU A 714 52.35 -20.36 -3.17
N ALA A 715 52.54 -21.12 -4.26
CA ALA A 715 53.77 -21.08 -5.06
C ALA A 715 54.01 -19.71 -5.73
N SER A 716 52.96 -18.96 -6.07
CA SER A 716 53.04 -17.65 -6.72
C SER A 716 52.97 -16.46 -5.75
N GLY A 717 52.80 -16.70 -4.44
CA GLY A 717 52.63 -15.64 -3.43
C GLY A 717 51.25 -14.93 -3.50
N THR A 718 50.28 -15.55 -4.16
CA THR A 718 48.91 -15.04 -4.31
C THR A 718 48.07 -15.36 -3.07
N SER A 719 47.18 -14.45 -2.66
CA SER A 719 46.37 -14.66 -1.46
C SER A 719 45.35 -15.79 -1.66
N GLN A 720 45.12 -16.61 -0.63
CA GLN A 720 44.06 -17.62 -0.67
C GLN A 720 42.68 -16.97 -0.87
N ALA A 721 42.47 -15.77 -0.31
CA ALA A 721 41.24 -15.00 -0.49
C ALA A 721 40.96 -14.66 -1.97
N SER A 722 41.98 -14.31 -2.75
CA SER A 722 41.80 -14.07 -4.19
C SER A 722 41.42 -15.33 -4.96
N VAL A 723 41.94 -16.50 -4.57
CA VAL A 723 41.53 -17.80 -5.16
C VAL A 723 40.05 -18.07 -4.87
N PHE A 724 39.62 -17.95 -3.62
CA PHE A 724 38.21 -18.14 -3.27
C PHE A 724 37.29 -17.16 -4.00
N MET A 725 37.70 -15.88 -4.13
CA MET A 725 36.94 -14.88 -4.88
C MET A 725 36.90 -15.20 -6.38
N SER A 726 38.02 -15.58 -7.01
CA SER A 726 38.05 -15.93 -8.43
C SER A 726 37.24 -17.19 -8.73
N THR A 727 37.22 -18.17 -7.84
CA THR A 727 36.50 -19.43 -8.04
C THR A 727 34.99 -19.29 -7.76
N SER A 728 34.60 -18.41 -6.83
CA SER A 728 33.19 -18.11 -6.54
C SER A 728 32.56 -17.17 -7.57
N TYR A 729 33.31 -16.16 -8.03
CA TYR A 729 32.79 -15.09 -8.91
C TYR A 729 33.23 -15.22 -10.36
N GLY A 730 34.28 -15.98 -10.67
CA GLY A 730 34.80 -16.12 -12.03
C GLY A 730 33.86 -16.93 -12.92
N THR A 731 33.51 -18.16 -12.55
CA THR A 731 32.70 -19.05 -13.40
C THR A 731 31.28 -18.53 -13.63
N ILE A 732 30.69 -17.87 -12.63
CA ILE A 732 29.34 -17.32 -12.68
C ILE A 732 29.36 -15.88 -13.22
N GLY A 733 30.32 -15.06 -12.79
CA GLY A 733 30.41 -13.65 -13.15
C GLY A 733 30.95 -13.41 -14.56
N PHE A 734 31.89 -14.21 -15.07
CA PHE A 734 32.41 -14.03 -16.44
C PHE A 734 31.31 -14.32 -17.48
N TYR A 735 30.52 -15.37 -17.30
CA TYR A 735 29.43 -15.70 -18.23
C TYR A 735 28.25 -14.73 -18.14
N ILE A 736 27.89 -14.26 -16.92
CA ILE A 736 26.88 -13.20 -16.74
C ILE A 736 27.36 -11.87 -17.35
N LEU A 737 28.63 -11.49 -17.16
CA LEU A 737 29.20 -10.29 -17.78
C LEU A 737 29.32 -10.42 -19.30
N HIS A 738 29.66 -11.59 -19.84
CA HIS A 738 29.72 -11.82 -21.29
C HIS A 738 28.35 -11.78 -21.95
N THR A 739 27.30 -12.31 -21.29
CA THR A 739 25.92 -12.21 -21.80
C THR A 739 25.35 -10.79 -21.66
N HIS A 740 25.79 -10.01 -20.66
CA HIS A 740 25.40 -8.60 -20.52
C HIS A 740 26.22 -7.62 -21.38
N ALA A 741 27.38 -8.01 -21.91
CA ALA A 741 28.18 -7.20 -22.82
C ALA A 741 27.64 -7.16 -24.27
N PHE A 742 26.63 -8.00 -24.58
CA PHE A 742 25.95 -8.07 -25.88
C PHE A 742 24.50 -7.53 -25.87
N ILE A 743 24.10 -6.84 -24.79
CA ILE A 743 22.90 -6.00 -24.71
C ILE A 743 23.38 -4.55 -24.62
#